data_AF-A0A0D6AHM6-F1
#
_entry.id   AF-A0A0D6AHM6-F1
#
_cell.length_a   1.000
_cell.length_b   1.000
_cell.length_c   1.000
_cell.angle_alpha   90.00
_cell.angle_beta   90.00
_cell.angle_gamma   90.00
#
_symmetry.space_group_name_H-M   'P 1'
#
loop_
_entity.id
_entity.type
_entity.pdbx_description
1 polymer ?
#
loop_
_entity_poly.entity_id
_entity_poly.type
_entity_poly.pdbx_seq_one_letter_code
_entity_poly.pdbx_strand_id
1 'polypeptide(L)'
;MINQWRNWLKSQHFGRRSISTRYALIEACLIGIFSALAALLLKEGINLLGSYRLELVDRWSAIAILPLFGLIFGGLAGFLVENVSPTAAGGGIPQVKAALARYKIPLSLRVAVVKIIGTILVLGSGLTLGRRAPTVHIGAALAGELTRFVPTSPEHRRQMIAAGAAAGLAAGFNTPIAGVMFVVEELMRDISNLTLETAIVASFTGAVVSLILQSPNLKLPESIISIENLTFSPHEIPFYLLLGILAGILGAIFNRSILFSVKWNDKLKIPLFVRIGVAGLISGLIIASLPPFFRDNAGLKEFVIRGELTWQQTALAFLAHYILTILAAGSGAPGGLFAPALIMGSALGYLVGDFEGYISGSESISTFALVGMGALFTGVVRVPITAIMIVFELNANFNLVLPLMITCAVAYISAETFENGSVYQHLLSSMGIELQKENNDTQEHFLSHLTAADVMQPQVETVTPNLSMSELLELMTTSHHRGFPVVENGNIVGIITQSDLVKAETFNSDISIDEIMTRNPITVKADVSLSDVLYLLNRYQLSRLPVLQNNRLVGIITRTDIIRVEVNELKADALTKSQPAYTVYKTRSPATGKGRILVPIEEDDDFRALSKIALSIARYYQYEIEFVQVIKIAKHQDPSTIKVDKKNARHLMQNLERMGRKAKISVHTSIIVGHYRSQIILDIIKQRHINLLVMGWKQNFYGQEFVFSQLIDSLINKATCELILIRLGKNKQFYPYNINPLGSLLIPTAGGPNIEEGLKLLPAFLEVYNQEKLPPIWLTKVYPPEAKDFNSNQLYTTTKKLQNLLNTEVQSLTVCSTSVVSAVIQLAETQKSELVILGASRDSLLKQAWYGNIPEAITSKLDTTVIIIRLPS
;
A
#
# COMPACT_ATOMS: atom_id res chain seq x y z
N MET A 1 -10.29 -27.74 28.02
CA MET A 1 -11.55 -27.32 27.36
C MET A 1 -11.45 -26.01 26.58
N ILE A 2 -11.08 -24.87 27.17
CA ILE A 2 -11.00 -23.57 26.45
C ILE A 2 -10.01 -23.56 25.27
N ASN A 3 -8.85 -24.21 25.42
CA ASN A 3 -7.87 -24.33 24.32
C ASN A 3 -8.28 -25.32 23.23
N GLN A 4 -9.09 -26.33 23.56
CA GLN A 4 -9.68 -27.25 22.57
C GLN A 4 -10.81 -26.56 21.80
N TRP A 5 -11.63 -25.73 22.46
CA TRP A 5 -12.62 -24.88 21.79
C TRP A 5 -11.97 -23.87 20.85
N ARG A 6 -10.84 -23.27 21.26
CA ARG A 6 -10.07 -22.32 20.44
C ARG A 6 -9.37 -22.98 19.25
N ASN A 7 -8.99 -24.25 19.37
CA ASN A 7 -8.40 -25.02 18.28
C ASN A 7 -9.46 -25.63 17.36
N TRP A 8 -10.62 -26.01 17.89
CA TRP A 8 -11.78 -26.49 17.14
C TRP A 8 -12.41 -25.38 16.27
N LEU A 9 -12.48 -24.14 16.78
CA LEU A 9 -12.85 -22.95 15.98
C LEU A 9 -11.81 -22.60 14.91
N LYS A 10 -10.54 -22.99 15.09
CA LYS A 10 -9.45 -22.73 14.12
C LYS A 10 -9.39 -23.77 13.00
N SER A 11 -9.85 -25.00 13.22
CA SER A 11 -9.41 -26.12 12.38
C SER A 11 -10.40 -26.67 11.37
N GLN A 12 -11.66 -26.22 11.29
CA GLN A 12 -12.54 -26.69 10.21
C GLN A 12 -13.51 -25.60 9.73
N HIS A 13 -13.54 -25.41 8.40
CA HIS A 13 -14.49 -24.62 7.60
C HIS A 13 -14.24 -23.12 7.33
N PHE A 14 -13.30 -22.44 7.99
CA PHE A 14 -13.16 -20.98 7.82
C PHE A 14 -12.49 -20.48 6.53
N GLY A 15 -11.89 -21.36 5.73
CA GLY A 15 -11.22 -20.98 4.47
C GLY A 15 -12.05 -21.17 3.19
N ARG A 16 -13.32 -21.61 3.27
CA ARG A 16 -14.04 -22.13 2.09
C ARG A 16 -15.18 -21.29 1.51
N ARG A 17 -15.52 -20.14 2.07
CA ARG A 17 -16.43 -19.18 1.41
C ARG A 17 -16.00 -17.77 1.80
N SER A 18 -16.19 -16.79 0.91
CA SER A 18 -16.51 -15.43 1.38
C SER A 18 -17.48 -15.62 2.53
N ILE A 19 -17.20 -15.06 3.71
CA ILE A 19 -18.08 -15.19 4.87
C ILE A 19 -19.48 -14.91 4.36
N SER A 20 -20.34 -15.94 4.32
CA SER A 20 -21.63 -15.82 3.63
C SER A 20 -22.32 -14.62 4.25
N THR A 21 -22.88 -13.70 3.45
CA THR A 21 -23.51 -12.46 3.89
C THR A 21 -24.28 -12.62 5.21
N ARG A 22 -24.98 -13.75 5.37
CA ARG A 22 -25.65 -14.19 6.62
C ARG A 22 -24.82 -14.09 7.91
N TYR A 23 -23.56 -14.54 7.92
CA TYR A 23 -22.66 -14.44 9.08
C TYR A 23 -22.27 -12.99 9.36
N ALA A 24 -22.03 -12.20 8.31
CA ALA A 24 -21.76 -10.76 8.45
C ALA A 24 -22.95 -10.02 9.05
N LEU A 25 -24.19 -10.42 8.68
CA LEU A 25 -25.41 -9.86 9.28
C LEU A 25 -25.57 -10.25 10.75
N ILE A 26 -25.26 -11.51 11.12
CA ILE A 26 -25.29 -11.93 12.54
C ILE A 26 -24.23 -11.16 13.34
N GLU A 27 -23.03 -11.00 12.80
CA GLU A 27 -21.96 -10.22 13.42
C GLU A 27 -22.40 -8.75 13.57
N ALA A 28 -23.00 -8.15 12.55
CA ALA A 28 -23.56 -6.82 12.58
C ALA A 28 -24.64 -6.65 13.67
N CYS A 29 -25.53 -7.63 13.85
CA CYS A 29 -26.49 -7.65 14.96
C CYS A 29 -25.80 -7.64 16.33
N LEU A 30 -24.79 -8.49 16.52
CA LEU A 30 -24.03 -8.55 17.78
C LEU A 30 -23.32 -7.21 18.05
N ILE A 31 -22.68 -6.64 17.04
CA ILE A 31 -22.06 -5.31 17.10
C ILE A 31 -23.10 -4.25 17.50
N GLY A 32 -24.30 -4.31 16.91
CA GLY A 32 -25.43 -3.45 17.27
C GLY A 32 -25.80 -3.54 18.74
N ILE A 33 -25.99 -4.75 19.27
CA ILE A 33 -26.31 -5.01 20.68
C ILE A 33 -25.23 -4.43 21.61
N PHE A 34 -23.95 -4.75 21.36
CA PHE A 34 -22.86 -4.26 22.21
C PHE A 34 -22.69 -2.74 22.12
N SER A 35 -22.88 -2.15 20.94
CA SER A 35 -22.84 -0.69 20.77
C SER A 35 -23.97 -0.01 21.52
N ALA A 36 -25.18 -0.60 21.54
CA ALA A 36 -26.31 -0.10 22.32
C ALA A 36 -26.03 -0.13 23.82
N LEU A 37 -25.59 -1.28 24.35
CA LEU A 37 -25.24 -1.43 25.77
C LEU A 37 -24.18 -0.40 26.20
N ALA A 38 -23.15 -0.20 25.37
CA ALA A 38 -22.10 0.78 25.64
C ALA A 38 -22.61 2.23 25.58
N ALA A 39 -23.48 2.56 24.61
CA ALA A 39 -24.09 3.89 24.50
C ALA A 39 -25.02 4.21 25.69
N LEU A 40 -25.75 3.21 26.19
CA LEU A 40 -26.60 3.32 27.38
C LEU A 40 -25.77 3.48 28.65
N LEU A 41 -24.74 2.66 28.84
CA LEU A 41 -23.84 2.78 29.99
C LEU A 41 -23.18 4.17 30.03
N LEU A 42 -22.79 4.69 28.85
CA LEU A 42 -22.29 6.06 28.74
C LEU A 42 -23.37 7.09 29.12
N LYS A 43 -24.60 6.95 28.59
CA LYS A 43 -25.72 7.86 28.91
C LYS A 43 -26.00 7.90 30.41
N GLU A 44 -26.20 6.73 31.04
CA GLU A 44 -26.56 6.66 32.46
C GLU A 44 -25.40 7.06 33.36
N GLY A 45 -24.15 6.74 32.99
CA GLY A 45 -22.98 7.23 33.72
C GLY A 45 -22.90 8.76 33.74
N ILE A 46 -23.17 9.42 32.60
CA ILE A 46 -23.21 10.88 32.51
C ILE A 46 -24.35 11.45 33.36
N ASN A 47 -25.55 10.87 33.27
CA ASN A 47 -26.72 11.31 34.04
C ASN A 47 -26.51 11.17 35.54
N LEU A 48 -25.94 10.06 35.99
CA LEU A 48 -25.66 9.80 37.41
C LEU A 48 -24.63 10.78 37.97
N LEU A 49 -23.52 11.00 37.27
CA LEU A 49 -22.51 11.94 37.72
C LEU A 49 -23.00 13.40 37.63
N GLY A 50 -23.77 13.72 36.58
CA GLY A 50 -24.35 15.04 36.36
C GLY A 50 -25.42 15.42 37.39
N SER A 51 -26.30 14.48 37.75
CA SER A 51 -27.31 14.67 38.80
C SER A 51 -26.67 14.84 40.17
N TYR A 52 -25.67 14.01 40.50
CA TYR A 52 -24.91 14.17 41.75
C TYR A 52 -24.20 15.54 41.84
N ARG A 53 -23.64 16.01 40.72
CA ARG A 53 -23.05 17.35 40.63
C ARG A 53 -24.10 18.44 40.90
N LEU A 54 -25.29 18.35 40.30
CA LEU A 54 -26.36 19.34 40.49
C LEU A 54 -26.91 19.31 41.93
N GLU A 55 -27.09 18.13 42.52
CA GLU A 55 -27.52 17.98 43.91
C GLU A 55 -26.53 18.63 44.90
N LEU A 56 -25.22 18.53 44.62
CA LEU A 56 -24.20 19.22 45.40
C LEU A 56 -24.20 20.73 45.17
N VAL A 57 -24.54 21.20 43.96
CA VAL A 57 -24.74 22.63 43.67
C VAL A 57 -25.96 23.20 44.37
N ASP A 58 -26.98 22.39 44.64
CA ASP A 58 -28.15 22.83 45.40
C ASP A 58 -27.87 22.86 46.92
N ARG A 59 -27.01 21.96 47.41
CA ARG A 59 -26.57 21.93 48.82
C ARG A 59 -25.47 22.95 49.15
N TRP A 60 -24.62 23.29 48.19
CA TRP A 60 -23.46 24.18 48.36
C TRP A 60 -23.50 25.33 47.34
N SER A 61 -22.45 26.13 47.22
CA SER A 61 -22.42 27.21 46.22
C SER A 61 -22.03 26.69 44.83
N ALA A 62 -22.78 27.09 43.79
CA ALA A 62 -22.47 26.82 42.38
C ALA A 62 -21.05 27.28 41.98
N ILE A 63 -20.60 28.42 42.53
CA ILE A 63 -19.29 29.03 42.27
C ILE A 63 -18.16 28.17 42.83
N ALA A 64 -18.41 27.38 43.88
CA ALA A 64 -17.42 26.48 44.46
C ALA A 64 -17.45 25.10 43.79
N ILE A 65 -18.64 24.51 43.64
CA ILE A 65 -18.78 23.12 43.19
C ILE A 65 -18.49 22.95 41.71
N LEU A 66 -19.03 23.79 40.83
CA LEU A 66 -18.90 23.58 39.38
C LEU A 66 -17.44 23.65 38.90
N PRO A 67 -16.62 24.64 39.30
CA PRO A 67 -15.21 24.68 38.91
C PRO A 67 -14.40 23.54 39.52
N LEU A 68 -14.66 23.18 40.79
CA LEU A 68 -13.94 22.12 41.48
C LEU A 68 -14.23 20.74 40.86
N PHE A 69 -15.49 20.46 40.53
CA PHE A 69 -15.89 19.24 39.80
C PHE A 69 -15.20 19.17 38.44
N GLY A 70 -15.22 20.26 37.68
CA GLY A 70 -14.55 20.35 36.38
C GLY A 70 -13.05 20.10 36.49
N LEU A 71 -12.38 20.66 37.51
CA LEU A 71 -10.95 20.46 37.75
C LEU A 71 -10.61 18.99 38.07
N ILE A 72 -11.31 18.41 39.05
CA ILE A 72 -11.01 17.07 39.57
C ILE A 72 -11.33 16.00 38.52
N PHE A 73 -12.56 15.98 38.01
CA PHE A 73 -12.99 14.94 37.08
C PHE A 73 -12.46 15.16 35.67
N GLY A 74 -12.28 16.41 35.24
CA GLY A 74 -11.55 16.73 34.01
C GLY A 74 -10.08 16.28 34.08
N GLY A 75 -9.41 16.53 35.21
CA GLY A 75 -8.05 16.06 35.45
C GLY A 75 -7.95 14.53 35.46
N LEU A 76 -8.87 13.85 36.16
CA LEU A 76 -8.94 12.39 36.19
C LEU A 76 -9.16 11.79 34.79
N ALA A 77 -10.05 12.39 33.99
CA ALA A 77 -10.29 11.97 32.62
C ALA A 77 -9.02 12.14 31.76
N GLY A 78 -8.33 13.27 31.87
CA GLY A 78 -7.09 13.50 31.14
C GLY A 78 -5.98 12.54 31.55
N PHE A 79 -5.84 12.24 32.85
CA PHE A 79 -4.90 11.24 33.35
C PHE A 79 -5.17 9.85 32.78
N LEU A 80 -6.45 9.45 32.71
CA LEU A 80 -6.86 8.16 32.13
C LEU A 80 -6.53 8.08 30.63
N VAL A 81 -6.85 9.13 29.88
CA VAL A 81 -6.59 9.19 28.43
C VAL A 81 -5.08 9.19 28.15
N GLU A 82 -4.31 10.00 28.88
CA GLU A 82 -2.86 10.15 28.69
C GLU A 82 -2.09 8.86 28.99
N ASN A 83 -2.42 8.16 30.10
CA ASN A 83 -1.63 7.01 30.55
C ASN A 83 -2.14 5.66 30.01
N VAL A 84 -3.44 5.52 29.71
CA VAL A 84 -4.02 4.21 29.35
C VAL A 84 -4.27 4.08 27.84
N SER A 85 -4.82 5.11 27.21
CA SER A 85 -5.15 5.07 25.78
C SER A 85 -5.26 6.47 25.15
N PRO A 86 -4.15 7.04 24.63
CA PRO A 86 -4.14 8.39 24.04
C PRO A 86 -5.12 8.56 22.87
N THR A 87 -5.41 7.48 22.14
CA THR A 87 -6.40 7.49 21.05
C THR A 87 -7.83 7.74 21.50
N ALA A 88 -8.12 7.67 22.81
CA ALA A 88 -9.41 8.01 23.36
C ALA A 88 -9.65 9.53 23.49
N ALA A 89 -8.66 10.38 23.21
CA ALA A 89 -8.82 11.84 23.23
C ALA A 89 -9.86 12.36 22.22
N GLY A 90 -10.39 13.56 22.46
CA GLY A 90 -11.29 14.28 21.55
C GLY A 90 -12.62 13.57 21.24
N GLY A 91 -13.15 13.73 20.02
CA GLY A 91 -14.44 13.15 19.61
C GLY A 91 -14.40 11.68 19.21
N GLY A 92 -13.32 11.21 18.59
CA GLY A 92 -13.16 9.83 18.12
C GLY A 92 -13.51 9.59 16.65
N ILE A 93 -14.32 10.45 16.02
CA ILE A 93 -14.66 10.34 14.58
C ILE A 93 -13.42 10.45 13.68
N PRO A 94 -12.49 11.42 13.87
CA PRO A 94 -11.23 11.46 13.13
C PRO A 94 -10.48 10.12 13.17
N GLN A 95 -10.37 9.52 14.35
CA GLN A 95 -9.69 8.25 14.56
C GLN A 95 -10.36 7.09 13.81
N VAL A 96 -11.70 7.04 13.83
CA VAL A 96 -12.46 6.05 13.03
C VAL A 96 -12.25 6.26 11.55
N LYS A 97 -12.35 7.51 11.07
CA LYS A 97 -12.17 7.86 9.66
C LYS A 97 -10.77 7.49 9.16
N ALA A 98 -9.73 7.78 9.93
CA ALA A 98 -8.37 7.40 9.58
C ALA A 98 -8.16 5.87 9.66
N ALA A 99 -8.78 5.16 10.61
CA ALA A 99 -8.75 3.69 10.62
C ALA A 99 -9.44 3.06 9.40
N LEU A 100 -10.56 3.64 8.95
CA LEU A 100 -11.27 3.22 7.73
C LEU A 100 -10.49 3.55 6.45
N ALA A 101 -9.75 4.66 6.46
CA ALA A 101 -8.72 5.01 5.48
C ALA A 101 -7.41 4.22 5.68
N ARG A 102 -7.45 3.11 6.43
CA ARG A 102 -6.38 2.12 6.63
C ARG A 102 -5.09 2.64 7.28
N TYR A 103 -5.13 3.82 7.90
CA TYR A 103 -4.09 4.23 8.84
C TYR A 103 -4.09 3.30 10.07
N LYS A 104 -2.90 3.00 10.60
CA LYS A 104 -2.71 2.12 11.75
C LYS A 104 -3.13 2.79 13.07
N ILE A 105 -4.44 2.99 13.24
CA ILE A 105 -5.03 3.52 14.47
C ILE A 105 -5.61 2.36 15.28
N PRO A 106 -5.25 2.22 16.57
CA PRO A 106 -5.81 1.17 17.42
C PRO A 106 -7.28 1.46 17.70
N LEU A 107 -8.14 0.57 17.22
CA LEU A 107 -9.55 0.42 17.61
C LEU A 107 -9.67 -0.90 18.38
N SER A 108 -9.66 -0.81 19.72
CA SER A 108 -9.68 -1.96 20.62
C SER A 108 -10.63 -1.76 21.78
N LEU A 109 -10.96 -2.85 22.48
CA LEU A 109 -11.80 -2.79 23.68
C LEU A 109 -11.24 -1.85 24.76
N ARG A 110 -9.90 -1.75 24.87
CA ARG A 110 -9.25 -0.80 25.78
C ARG A 110 -9.61 0.64 25.46
N VAL A 111 -9.60 1.01 24.17
CA VAL A 111 -9.98 2.35 23.72
C VAL A 111 -11.44 2.62 24.05
N ALA A 112 -12.33 1.66 23.79
CA ALA A 112 -13.75 1.78 24.10
C ALA A 112 -13.99 2.05 25.60
N VAL A 113 -13.37 1.28 26.49
CA VAL A 113 -13.52 1.44 27.95
C VAL A 113 -12.99 2.79 28.43
N VAL A 114 -11.78 3.18 27.99
CA VAL A 114 -11.20 4.49 28.34
C VAL A 114 -12.06 5.63 27.81
N LYS A 115 -12.61 5.49 26.60
CA LYS A 115 -13.51 6.50 26.00
C LYS A 115 -14.80 6.64 26.79
N ILE A 116 -15.41 5.52 27.20
CA ILE A 116 -16.63 5.53 28.03
C ILE A 116 -16.36 6.25 29.34
N ILE A 117 -15.37 5.81 30.12
CA ILE A 117 -15.08 6.38 31.44
C ILE A 117 -14.67 7.85 31.30
N GLY A 118 -13.75 8.16 30.39
CA GLY A 118 -13.27 9.52 30.15
C GLY A 118 -14.41 10.47 29.77
N THR A 119 -15.31 10.05 28.86
CA THR A 119 -16.46 10.87 28.47
C THR A 119 -17.51 11.00 29.58
N ILE A 120 -17.74 9.97 30.41
CA ILE A 120 -18.58 10.08 31.63
C ILE A 120 -18.04 11.18 32.54
N LEU A 121 -16.74 11.14 32.84
CA LEU A 121 -16.10 12.11 33.73
C LEU A 121 -16.14 13.54 33.18
N VAL A 122 -15.86 13.73 31.90
CA VAL A 122 -15.86 15.04 31.24
C VAL A 122 -17.27 15.64 31.14
N LEU A 123 -18.24 14.87 30.66
CA LEU A 123 -19.60 15.39 30.48
C LEU A 123 -20.37 15.48 31.79
N GLY A 124 -20.21 14.50 32.68
CA GLY A 124 -20.82 14.50 34.00
C GLY A 124 -20.28 15.60 34.93
N SER A 125 -19.03 16.05 34.73
CA SER A 125 -18.49 17.22 35.44
C SER A 125 -18.98 18.56 34.88
N GLY A 126 -19.48 18.58 33.64
CA GLY A 126 -20.14 19.76 33.07
C GLY A 126 -19.47 20.41 31.88
N LEU A 127 -18.39 19.85 31.33
CA LEU A 127 -17.80 20.40 30.11
C LEU A 127 -18.81 20.31 28.96
N THR A 128 -18.95 21.38 28.19
CA THR A 128 -19.95 21.52 27.11
C THR A 128 -19.51 20.79 25.84
N LEU A 129 -19.43 19.47 25.92
CA LEU A 129 -19.22 18.58 24.79
C LEU A 129 -20.44 17.64 24.65
N GLY A 130 -20.45 16.81 23.61
CA GLY A 130 -21.52 15.86 23.34
C GLY A 130 -21.09 14.40 23.48
N ARG A 131 -21.97 13.54 24.01
CA ARG A 131 -21.71 12.09 24.10
C ARG A 131 -21.76 11.34 22.76
N ARG A 132 -22.33 11.96 21.73
CA ARG A 132 -22.73 11.28 20.48
C ARG A 132 -21.57 10.90 19.56
N ALA A 133 -20.54 11.74 19.38
CA ALA A 133 -19.36 11.30 18.64
C ALA A 133 -18.57 10.20 19.37
N PRO A 134 -18.41 10.24 20.71
CA PRO A 134 -17.88 9.12 21.48
C PRO A 134 -18.60 7.79 21.24
N THR A 135 -19.95 7.77 21.15
CA THR A 135 -20.66 6.50 20.88
C THR A 135 -20.30 5.91 19.52
N VAL A 136 -20.09 6.73 18.48
CA VAL A 136 -19.57 6.29 17.17
C VAL A 136 -18.21 5.62 17.32
N HIS A 137 -17.29 6.26 18.05
CA HIS A 137 -15.94 5.73 18.25
C HIS A 137 -15.93 4.44 19.10
N ILE A 138 -16.75 4.39 20.13
CA ILE A 138 -16.93 3.21 20.97
C ILE A 138 -17.49 2.04 20.15
N GLY A 139 -18.54 2.27 19.35
CA GLY A 139 -19.12 1.25 18.48
C GLY A 139 -18.12 0.73 17.44
N ALA A 140 -17.36 1.62 16.82
CA ALA A 140 -16.26 1.26 15.92
C ALA A 140 -15.15 0.44 16.61
N ALA A 141 -14.78 0.81 17.84
CA ALA A 141 -13.78 0.10 18.63
C ALA A 141 -14.24 -1.29 19.09
N LEU A 142 -15.52 -1.43 19.47
CA LEU A 142 -16.13 -2.72 19.80
C LEU A 142 -16.21 -3.64 18.58
N ALA A 143 -16.66 -3.12 17.43
CA ALA A 143 -16.63 -3.85 16.17
C ALA A 143 -15.21 -4.27 15.76
N GLY A 144 -14.25 -3.36 15.91
CA GLY A 144 -12.84 -3.61 15.62
C GLY A 144 -12.19 -4.68 16.51
N GLU A 145 -12.74 -4.95 17.70
CA GLU A 145 -12.33 -6.05 18.58
C GLU A 145 -13.12 -7.34 18.31
N LEU A 146 -14.44 -7.25 18.12
CA LEU A 146 -15.31 -8.40 17.81
C LEU A 146 -14.84 -9.14 16.55
N THR A 147 -14.52 -8.38 15.50
CA THR A 147 -13.94 -8.87 14.24
C THR A 147 -12.59 -9.57 14.39
N ARG A 148 -11.87 -9.42 15.51
CA ARG A 148 -10.59 -10.16 15.72
C ARG A 148 -10.81 -11.59 16.17
N PHE A 149 -11.95 -11.88 16.79
CA PHE A 149 -12.30 -13.23 17.23
C PHE A 149 -12.69 -14.13 16.06
N VAL A 150 -13.15 -13.53 14.96
CA VAL A 150 -13.48 -14.22 13.71
C VAL A 150 -12.37 -13.98 12.69
N PRO A 151 -11.85 -15.01 11.97
CA PRO A 151 -10.84 -14.80 10.96
C PRO A 151 -11.48 -14.23 9.69
N THR A 152 -11.62 -12.90 9.63
CA THR A 152 -12.23 -12.18 8.52
C THR A 152 -11.20 -11.42 7.69
N SER A 153 -11.52 -11.13 6.42
CA SER A 153 -10.69 -10.27 5.58
C SER A 153 -10.50 -8.86 6.15
N PRO A 154 -9.44 -8.13 5.76
CA PRO A 154 -9.27 -6.72 6.11
C PRO A 154 -10.43 -5.85 5.62
N GLU A 155 -10.98 -6.16 4.44
CA GLU A 155 -12.13 -5.44 3.88
C GLU A 155 -13.40 -5.69 4.71
N HIS A 156 -13.71 -6.95 5.04
CA HIS A 156 -14.83 -7.28 5.94
C HIS A 156 -14.66 -6.57 7.28
N ARG A 157 -13.45 -6.56 7.84
CA ARG A 157 -13.17 -5.86 9.10
C ARG A 157 -13.42 -4.36 9.00
N ARG A 158 -13.03 -3.72 7.89
CA ARG A 158 -13.33 -2.31 7.61
C ARG A 158 -14.84 -2.05 7.56
N GLN A 159 -15.59 -2.91 6.87
CA GLN A 159 -17.05 -2.83 6.78
C GLN A 159 -17.73 -3.00 8.15
N MET A 160 -17.29 -3.97 8.95
CA MET A 160 -17.80 -4.16 10.31
C MET A 160 -17.48 -2.99 11.25
N ILE A 161 -16.29 -2.39 11.15
CA ILE A 161 -15.94 -1.17 11.90
C ILE A 161 -16.89 -0.03 11.54
N ALA A 162 -17.19 0.14 10.25
CA ALA A 162 -18.17 1.13 9.80
C ALA A 162 -19.59 0.82 10.28
N ALA A 163 -20.00 -0.46 10.27
CA ALA A 163 -21.28 -0.89 10.84
C ALA A 163 -21.36 -0.62 12.36
N GLY A 164 -20.26 -0.83 13.09
CA GLY A 164 -20.15 -0.45 14.51
C GLY A 164 -20.23 1.06 14.73
N ALA A 165 -19.63 1.85 13.85
CA ALA A 165 -19.75 3.30 13.88
C ALA A 165 -21.21 3.76 13.66
N ALA A 166 -21.91 3.17 12.67
CA ALA A 166 -23.34 3.41 12.43
C ALA A 166 -24.18 3.02 13.65
N ALA A 167 -23.97 1.83 14.21
CA ALA A 167 -24.66 1.35 15.41
C ALA A 167 -24.44 2.27 16.61
N GLY A 168 -23.19 2.74 16.80
CA GLY A 168 -22.86 3.69 17.85
C GLY A 168 -23.57 5.04 17.67
N LEU A 169 -23.68 5.54 16.44
CA LEU A 169 -24.44 6.77 16.16
C LEU A 169 -25.93 6.56 16.43
N ALA A 170 -26.49 5.47 15.89
CA ALA A 170 -27.90 5.12 15.98
C ALA A 170 -28.34 4.85 17.41
N ALA A 171 -27.60 4.08 18.20
CA ALA A 171 -27.90 3.86 19.62
C ALA A 171 -27.73 5.15 20.43
N GLY A 172 -26.79 6.01 20.03
CA GLY A 172 -26.60 7.32 20.63
C GLY A 172 -27.83 8.21 20.44
N PHE A 173 -28.32 8.33 19.20
CA PHE A 173 -29.40 9.22 18.78
C PHE A 173 -30.80 8.65 18.78
N ASN A 174 -30.95 7.33 18.85
CA ASN A 174 -32.17 6.61 18.47
C ASN A 174 -32.58 6.88 17.01
N THR A 175 -31.60 7.05 16.10
CA THR A 175 -31.82 7.38 14.68
C THR A 175 -31.08 6.41 13.75
N PRO A 176 -31.66 5.23 13.47
CA PRO A 176 -30.99 4.22 12.65
C PRO A 176 -30.67 4.66 11.22
N ILE A 177 -31.52 5.47 10.57
CA ILE A 177 -31.29 5.85 9.17
C ILE A 177 -30.12 6.85 9.08
N ALA A 178 -30.08 7.84 9.97
CA ALA A 178 -28.97 8.75 10.12
C ALA A 178 -27.65 8.04 10.43
N GLY A 179 -27.69 6.94 11.21
CA GLY A 179 -26.55 6.05 11.45
C GLY A 179 -25.89 5.57 10.16
N VAL A 180 -26.72 5.09 9.23
CA VAL A 180 -26.29 4.56 7.93
C VAL A 180 -25.81 5.70 7.02
N MET A 181 -26.56 6.80 6.94
CA MET A 181 -26.20 7.94 6.11
C MET A 181 -24.88 8.56 6.54
N PHE A 182 -24.59 8.61 7.84
CA PHE A 182 -23.31 9.11 8.33
C PHE A 182 -22.12 8.27 7.85
N VAL A 183 -22.27 6.95 7.77
CA VAL A 183 -21.22 6.08 7.22
C VAL A 183 -20.98 6.39 5.75
N VAL A 184 -22.06 6.52 4.99
CA VAL A 184 -22.01 6.79 3.54
C VAL A 184 -21.41 8.18 3.25
N GLU A 185 -21.86 9.20 3.96
CA GLU A 185 -21.52 10.60 3.69
C GLU A 185 -20.16 11.02 4.27
N GLU A 186 -19.82 10.57 5.50
CA GLU A 186 -18.61 11.04 6.21
C GLU A 186 -17.51 10.00 6.38
N LEU A 187 -17.83 8.71 6.56
CA LEU A 187 -16.83 7.73 6.99
C LEU A 187 -16.18 6.93 5.87
N MET A 188 -16.95 6.37 4.93
CA MET A 188 -16.41 5.48 3.90
C MET A 188 -16.45 6.07 2.50
N ARG A 189 -17.45 6.89 2.13
CA ARG A 189 -17.68 7.42 0.76
C ARG A 189 -17.83 6.37 -0.36
N ASP A 190 -17.36 5.14 -0.16
CA ASP A 190 -17.57 3.97 -1.00
C ASP A 190 -18.75 3.13 -0.50
N ILE A 191 -19.68 2.85 -1.40
CA ILE A 191 -20.90 2.09 -1.11
C ILE A 191 -20.73 0.67 -1.69
N SER A 192 -20.17 -0.24 -0.90
CA SER A 192 -20.31 -1.67 -1.20
C SER A 192 -21.66 -2.18 -0.67
N ASN A 193 -22.29 -3.13 -1.37
CA ASN A 193 -23.56 -3.72 -0.94
C ASN A 193 -23.47 -4.29 0.49
N LEU A 194 -22.35 -4.96 0.81
CA LEU A 194 -22.13 -5.54 2.15
C LEU A 194 -21.95 -4.46 3.23
N THR A 195 -21.26 -3.35 2.93
CA THR A 195 -21.14 -2.20 3.85
C THR A 195 -22.53 -1.66 4.21
N LEU A 196 -23.37 -1.44 3.20
CA LEU A 196 -24.69 -0.86 3.39
C LEU A 196 -25.61 -1.80 4.18
N GLU A 197 -25.69 -3.07 3.79
CA GLU A 197 -26.52 -4.09 4.47
C GLU A 197 -26.13 -4.25 5.94
N THR A 198 -24.84 -4.35 6.23
CA THR A 198 -24.34 -4.57 7.59
C THR A 198 -24.46 -3.31 8.45
N ALA A 199 -24.24 -2.13 7.88
CA ALA A 199 -24.51 -0.87 8.56
C ALA A 199 -25.99 -0.71 8.89
N ILE A 200 -26.91 -1.03 7.97
CA ILE A 200 -28.36 -0.99 8.23
C ILE A 200 -28.71 -1.92 9.39
N VAL A 201 -28.27 -3.18 9.34
CA VAL A 201 -28.61 -4.17 10.38
C VAL A 201 -28.02 -3.81 11.74
N ALA A 202 -26.75 -3.40 11.80
CA ALA A 202 -26.11 -2.98 13.04
C ALA A 202 -26.77 -1.71 13.62
N SER A 203 -27.07 -0.74 12.75
CA SER A 203 -27.71 0.53 13.11
C SER A 203 -29.13 0.32 13.66
N PHE A 204 -29.94 -0.46 12.96
CA PHE A 204 -31.29 -0.82 13.40
C PHE A 204 -31.26 -1.58 14.72
N THR A 205 -30.41 -2.60 14.83
CA THR A 205 -30.27 -3.39 16.07
C THR A 205 -29.83 -2.50 17.23
N GLY A 206 -28.84 -1.63 17.00
CA GLY A 206 -28.36 -0.69 18.01
C GLY A 206 -29.44 0.28 18.50
N ALA A 207 -30.20 0.87 17.58
CA ALA A 207 -31.30 1.77 17.93
C ALA A 207 -32.43 1.05 18.69
N VAL A 208 -32.87 -0.12 18.21
CA VAL A 208 -33.96 -0.90 18.83
C VAL A 208 -33.58 -1.40 20.21
N VAL A 209 -32.38 -1.97 20.38
CA VAL A 209 -31.91 -2.42 21.71
C VAL A 209 -31.77 -1.25 22.67
N SER A 210 -31.25 -0.11 22.20
CA SER A 210 -31.19 1.13 22.99
C SER A 210 -32.59 1.55 23.44
N LEU A 211 -33.59 1.49 22.56
CA LEU A 211 -34.98 1.85 22.84
C LEU A 211 -35.65 0.93 23.86
N ILE A 212 -35.54 -0.39 23.67
CA ILE A 212 -36.14 -1.41 24.53
C ILE A 212 -35.61 -1.29 25.97
N LEU A 213 -34.30 -1.09 26.13
CA LEU A 213 -33.67 -0.99 27.45
C LEU A 213 -33.98 0.34 28.16
N GLN A 214 -34.34 1.40 27.43
CA GLN A 214 -34.74 2.68 28.01
C GLN A 214 -36.23 2.71 28.40
N SER A 215 -37.09 1.99 27.68
CA SER A 215 -38.54 2.02 27.86
C SER A 215 -39.13 0.60 27.97
N PRO A 216 -39.50 0.13 29.19
CA PRO A 216 -40.05 -1.23 29.40
C PRO A 216 -41.34 -1.53 28.63
N ASN A 217 -42.08 -0.49 28.23
CA ASN A 217 -43.37 -0.61 27.53
C ASN A 217 -43.29 -0.34 26.02
N LEU A 218 -42.10 -0.20 25.42
CA LEU A 218 -41.93 0.18 24.00
C LEU A 218 -42.76 1.41 23.58
N LYS A 219 -43.20 2.22 24.54
CA LYS A 219 -43.60 3.59 24.28
C LYS A 219 -42.33 4.24 23.76
N LEU A 220 -42.35 4.64 22.48
CA LEU A 220 -41.41 5.61 21.95
C LEU A 220 -41.21 6.64 23.07
N PRO A 221 -39.98 6.83 23.59
CA PRO A 221 -39.73 7.79 24.67
C PRO A 221 -40.43 9.05 24.23
N GLU A 222 -41.33 9.59 25.09
CA GLU A 222 -42.17 10.75 24.78
C GLU A 222 -41.36 11.63 23.85
N SER A 223 -41.71 11.56 22.56
CA SER A 223 -40.91 12.18 21.52
C SER A 223 -40.72 13.60 22.01
N ILE A 224 -39.48 14.11 22.02
CA ILE A 224 -39.17 15.46 22.54
C ILE A 224 -40.11 16.52 21.91
N ILE A 225 -40.85 16.16 20.86
CA ILE A 225 -41.58 17.07 20.01
C ILE A 225 -42.87 16.39 19.55
N SER A 226 -43.90 16.32 20.41
CA SER A 226 -45.27 16.54 19.93
C SER A 226 -45.53 18.05 19.95
N ILE A 227 -44.69 18.83 19.25
CA ILE A 227 -45.02 20.21 18.92
C ILE A 227 -46.10 20.09 17.85
N GLU A 228 -47.35 20.32 18.24
CA GLU A 228 -48.53 20.04 17.42
C GLU A 228 -48.62 20.91 16.14
N ASN A 229 -47.74 21.91 15.97
CA ASN A 229 -47.83 22.91 14.90
C ASN A 229 -46.49 23.15 14.17
N LEU A 230 -45.85 22.12 13.61
CA LEU A 230 -44.74 22.32 12.67
C LEU A 230 -45.28 22.66 11.28
N THR A 231 -45.25 23.95 10.94
CA THR A 231 -45.69 24.49 9.65
C THR A 231 -44.51 24.85 8.76
N PHE A 232 -44.72 24.76 7.44
CA PHE A 232 -43.80 25.27 6.43
C PHE A 232 -44.61 26.01 5.38
N SER A 233 -44.29 27.29 5.18
CA SER A 233 -44.98 28.14 4.22
C SER A 233 -44.02 28.76 3.19
N PRO A 234 -44.45 28.98 1.93
CA PRO A 234 -43.57 29.54 0.90
C PRO A 234 -42.97 30.92 1.24
N HIS A 235 -43.66 31.74 2.04
CA HIS A 235 -43.17 33.06 2.46
C HIS A 235 -41.99 32.99 3.44
N GLU A 236 -41.79 31.85 4.10
CA GLU A 236 -40.70 31.62 5.05
C GLU A 236 -39.37 31.27 4.34
N ILE A 237 -39.42 30.90 3.04
CA ILE A 237 -38.25 30.45 2.26
C ILE A 237 -37.08 31.45 2.31
N PRO A 238 -37.25 32.78 2.13
CA PRO A 238 -36.13 33.72 2.23
C PRO A 238 -35.43 33.69 3.58
N PHE A 239 -36.16 33.47 4.67
CA PHE A 239 -35.60 33.36 6.02
C PHE A 239 -34.88 32.04 6.23
N TYR A 240 -35.36 30.94 5.63
CA TYR A 240 -34.63 29.66 5.58
C TYR A 240 -33.34 29.74 4.76
N LEU A 241 -33.30 30.53 3.68
CA LEU A 241 -32.07 30.81 2.94
C LEU A 241 -31.09 31.63 3.79
N LEU A 242 -31.58 32.69 4.45
CA LEU A 242 -30.80 33.50 5.38
C LEU A 242 -30.20 32.65 6.51
N LEU A 243 -31.03 31.82 7.16
CA LEU A 243 -30.60 30.88 8.19
C LEU A 243 -29.49 29.96 7.67
N GLY A 244 -29.63 29.45 6.44
CA GLY A 244 -28.63 28.59 5.81
C GLY A 244 -27.30 29.32 5.63
N ILE A 245 -27.32 30.54 5.10
CA ILE A 245 -26.12 31.37 4.91
C ILE A 245 -25.44 31.63 6.26
N LEU A 246 -26.20 32.09 7.25
CA LEU A 246 -25.68 32.38 8.59
C LEU A 246 -25.11 31.13 9.26
N ALA A 247 -25.83 30.01 9.21
CA ALA A 247 -25.38 28.74 9.76
C ALA A 247 -24.11 28.23 9.07
N GLY A 248 -24.00 28.39 7.75
CA GLY A 248 -22.81 28.03 7.01
C GLY A 248 -21.59 28.86 7.43
N ILE A 249 -21.72 30.20 7.45
CA ILE A 249 -20.64 31.11 7.85
C ILE A 249 -20.22 30.86 9.30
N LEU A 250 -21.18 30.78 10.22
CA LEU A 250 -20.91 30.53 11.64
C LEU A 250 -20.30 29.15 11.88
N GLY A 251 -20.72 28.13 11.11
CA GLY A 251 -20.11 26.79 11.14
C GLY A 251 -18.63 26.81 10.73
N ALA A 252 -18.27 27.55 9.67
CA ALA A 252 -16.89 27.72 9.25
C ALA A 252 -16.06 28.50 10.31
N ILE A 253 -16.61 29.57 10.88
CA ILE A 253 -15.95 30.34 11.96
C ILE A 253 -15.73 29.45 13.20
N PHE A 254 -16.72 28.62 13.54
CA PHE A 254 -16.62 27.66 14.64
C PHE A 254 -15.49 26.64 14.39
N ASN A 255 -15.40 26.07 13.19
CA ASN A 255 -14.33 25.15 12.81
C ASN A 255 -12.94 25.79 12.96
N ARG A 256 -12.74 27.00 12.42
CA ARG A 256 -11.48 27.75 12.59
C ARG A 256 -11.15 28.00 14.06
N SER A 257 -12.14 28.34 14.87
CA SER A 257 -11.94 28.63 16.30
C SER A 257 -11.54 27.39 17.09
N ILE A 258 -12.14 26.23 16.78
CA ILE A 258 -11.74 24.94 17.35
C ILE A 258 -10.29 24.62 16.99
N LEU A 259 -9.93 24.73 15.71
CA LEU A 259 -8.56 24.45 15.24
C LEU A 259 -7.54 25.41 15.84
N PHE A 260 -7.89 26.70 15.96
CA PHE A 260 -7.05 27.69 16.63
C PHE A 260 -6.82 27.31 18.10
N SER A 261 -7.88 26.92 18.82
CA SER A 261 -7.78 26.50 20.22
C SER A 261 -6.92 25.26 20.41
N VAL A 262 -7.08 24.23 19.56
CA VAL A 262 -6.23 23.03 19.55
C VAL A 262 -4.77 23.41 19.32
N LYS A 263 -4.47 24.18 18.26
CA LYS A 263 -3.10 24.63 17.94
C LYS A 263 -2.47 25.47 19.05
N TRP A 264 -3.27 26.31 19.72
CA TRP A 264 -2.80 27.13 20.82
C TRP A 264 -2.45 26.26 22.03
N ASN A 265 -3.32 25.31 22.37
CA ASN A 265 -3.07 24.37 23.46
C ASN A 265 -1.90 23.42 23.18
N ASP A 266 -1.63 23.05 21.92
CA ASP A 266 -0.47 22.23 21.58
C ASP A 266 0.86 22.98 21.74
N LYS A 267 0.86 24.32 21.69
CA LYS A 267 2.04 25.14 22.05
C LYS A 267 2.31 25.15 23.55
N LEU A 268 1.26 25.03 24.36
CA LEU A 268 1.37 24.87 25.81
C LEU A 268 1.82 23.44 26.08
N LYS A 269 3.12 23.23 26.30
CA LYS A 269 3.74 21.93 26.60
C LYS A 269 3.36 21.39 28.00
N ILE A 270 2.07 21.44 28.33
CA ILE A 270 1.48 20.95 29.58
C ILE A 270 0.82 19.59 29.34
N PRO A 271 0.84 18.69 30.35
CA PRO A 271 0.25 17.37 30.25
C PRO A 271 -1.28 17.44 30.11
N LEU A 272 -1.87 16.39 29.55
CA LEU A 272 -3.29 16.38 29.15
C LEU A 272 -4.22 16.48 30.36
N PHE A 273 -3.85 15.87 31.49
CA PHE A 273 -4.62 15.97 32.73
C PHE A 273 -4.76 17.42 33.23
N VAL A 274 -3.68 18.23 33.18
CA VAL A 274 -3.73 19.64 33.58
C VAL A 274 -4.60 20.43 32.60
N ARG A 275 -4.41 20.19 31.30
CA ARG A 275 -5.12 20.90 30.23
C ARG A 275 -6.64 20.73 30.35
N ILE A 276 -7.11 19.49 30.52
CA ILE A 276 -8.55 19.20 30.65
C ILE A 276 -9.08 19.68 32.00
N GLY A 277 -8.33 19.50 33.09
CA GLY A 277 -8.74 19.99 34.41
C GLY A 277 -8.90 21.52 34.45
N VAL A 278 -7.94 22.27 33.91
CA VAL A 278 -8.02 23.74 33.84
C VAL A 278 -9.16 24.19 32.93
N ALA A 279 -9.37 23.54 31.79
CA ALA A 279 -10.53 23.81 30.93
C ALA A 279 -11.84 23.58 31.69
N GLY A 280 -11.94 22.48 32.46
CA GLY A 280 -13.10 22.20 33.31
C GLY A 280 -13.32 23.24 34.41
N LEU A 281 -12.26 23.71 35.06
CA LEU A 281 -12.32 24.78 36.06
C LEU A 281 -12.87 26.08 35.47
N ILE A 282 -12.32 26.51 34.33
CA ILE A 282 -12.76 27.75 33.66
C ILE A 282 -14.20 27.60 33.15
N SER A 283 -14.55 26.46 32.53
CA SER A 283 -15.93 26.18 32.12
C SER A 283 -16.90 26.21 33.31
N GLY A 284 -16.53 25.61 34.44
CA GLY A 284 -17.33 25.63 35.66
C GLY A 284 -17.56 27.04 36.21
N LEU A 285 -16.54 27.92 36.16
CA LEU A 285 -16.67 29.31 36.60
C LEU A 285 -17.62 30.12 35.73
N ILE A 286 -17.51 29.96 34.40
CA ILE A 286 -18.39 30.61 33.45
C ILE A 286 -19.84 30.12 33.66
N ILE A 287 -20.06 28.81 33.74
CA ILE A 287 -21.41 28.24 33.95
C ILE A 287 -21.99 28.66 35.30
N ALA A 288 -21.17 28.73 36.37
CA ALA A 288 -21.63 29.18 37.68
C ALA A 288 -22.14 30.64 37.68
N SER A 289 -21.58 31.47 36.79
CA SER A 289 -21.94 32.88 36.63
C SER A 289 -23.17 33.08 35.72
N LEU A 290 -23.57 32.04 34.98
CA LEU A 290 -24.75 32.05 34.12
C LEU A 290 -26.03 31.70 34.91
N PRO A 291 -27.22 32.07 34.37
CA PRO A 291 -28.50 31.70 34.97
C PRO A 291 -28.63 30.18 35.26
N PRO A 292 -29.40 29.77 36.29
CA PRO A 292 -29.46 28.37 36.73
C PRO A 292 -29.82 27.35 35.64
N PHE A 293 -30.64 27.72 34.65
CA PHE A 293 -31.02 26.85 33.54
C PHE A 293 -29.84 26.45 32.62
N PHE A 294 -28.70 27.16 32.69
CA PHE A 294 -27.46 26.79 31.98
C PHE A 294 -26.67 25.66 32.66
N ARG A 295 -26.99 25.34 33.92
CA ARG A 295 -26.25 24.34 34.70
C ARG A 295 -26.55 22.92 34.21
N ASP A 296 -27.73 22.71 33.61
CA ASP A 296 -28.11 21.49 32.93
C ASP A 296 -28.07 21.64 31.40
N ASN A 297 -27.07 21.01 30.78
CA ASN A 297 -26.90 21.01 29.33
C ASN A 297 -28.02 20.24 28.59
N ALA A 298 -28.66 19.27 29.24
CA ALA A 298 -29.75 18.50 28.63
C ALA A 298 -31.03 19.33 28.57
N GLY A 299 -31.44 19.93 29.68
CA GLY A 299 -32.59 20.83 29.76
C GLY A 299 -32.47 22.06 28.86
N LEU A 300 -31.27 22.66 28.73
CA LEU A 300 -31.09 23.86 27.89
C LEU A 300 -31.53 23.65 26.43
N LYS A 301 -31.23 22.49 25.84
CA LYS A 301 -31.68 22.18 24.46
C LYS A 301 -33.21 22.21 24.35
N GLU A 302 -33.88 21.66 25.36
CA GLU A 302 -35.34 21.57 25.38
C GLU A 302 -35.98 22.95 25.52
N PHE A 303 -35.44 23.81 26.39
CA PHE A 303 -35.90 25.20 26.54
C PHE A 303 -35.78 26.02 25.25
N VAL A 304 -34.69 25.85 24.49
CA VAL A 304 -34.51 26.56 23.21
C VAL A 304 -35.50 26.08 22.16
N ILE A 305 -35.79 24.77 22.10
CA ILE A 305 -36.70 24.19 21.10
C ILE A 305 -38.15 24.55 21.40
N ARG A 306 -38.57 24.52 22.68
CA ARG A 306 -39.93 24.87 23.10
C ARG A 306 -40.24 26.36 22.99
N GLY A 307 -39.22 27.18 22.78
CA GLY A 307 -39.33 28.63 22.70
C GLY A 307 -39.72 29.30 24.01
N GLU A 308 -39.36 28.69 25.14
CA GLU A 308 -39.62 29.23 26.47
C GLU A 308 -38.61 30.33 26.86
N LEU A 309 -37.55 30.53 26.06
CA LEU A 309 -36.48 31.49 26.31
C LEU A 309 -36.70 32.80 25.54
N THR A 310 -36.34 33.93 26.15
CA THR A 310 -36.32 35.20 25.41
C THR A 310 -35.17 35.22 24.39
N TRP A 311 -35.27 36.05 23.34
CA TRP A 311 -34.20 36.18 22.36
C TRP A 311 -32.84 36.55 23.00
N GLN A 312 -32.83 37.33 24.10
CA GLN A 312 -31.59 37.65 24.82
C GLN A 312 -30.98 36.42 25.50
N GLN A 313 -31.82 35.59 26.12
CA GLN A 313 -31.38 34.34 26.76
C GLN A 313 -30.87 33.34 25.73
N THR A 314 -31.52 33.26 24.57
CA THR A 314 -31.07 32.40 23.46
C THR A 314 -29.77 32.88 22.85
N ALA A 315 -29.59 34.19 22.65
CA ALA A 315 -28.33 34.77 22.17
C ALA A 315 -27.18 34.54 23.17
N LEU A 316 -27.45 34.71 24.47
CA LEU A 316 -26.50 34.37 25.53
C LEU A 316 -26.17 32.88 25.51
N ALA A 317 -27.16 32.02 25.27
CA ALA A 317 -26.94 30.57 25.21
C ALA A 317 -26.05 30.16 24.04
N PHE A 318 -26.29 30.74 22.87
CA PHE A 318 -25.44 30.57 21.69
C PHE A 318 -24.00 30.96 22.01
N LEU A 319 -23.78 32.17 22.54
CA LEU A 319 -22.43 32.69 22.81
C LEU A 319 -21.70 31.89 23.90
N ALA A 320 -22.41 31.54 24.98
CA ALA A 320 -21.85 30.72 26.05
C ALA A 320 -21.44 29.34 25.54
N HIS A 321 -22.31 28.66 24.79
CA HIS A 321 -21.99 27.34 24.21
C HIS A 321 -20.85 27.41 23.20
N TYR A 322 -20.80 28.47 22.39
CA TYR A 322 -19.71 28.71 21.45
C TYR A 322 -18.36 28.76 22.17
N ILE A 323 -18.23 29.62 23.19
CA ILE A 323 -16.98 29.79 23.96
C ILE A 323 -16.61 28.53 24.73
N LEU A 324 -17.56 27.97 25.49
CA LEU A 324 -17.33 26.80 26.34
C LEU A 324 -16.93 25.57 25.52
N THR A 325 -17.53 25.38 24.34
CA THR A 325 -17.21 24.24 23.46
C THR A 325 -15.81 24.39 22.86
N ILE A 326 -15.40 25.60 22.48
CA ILE A 326 -14.04 25.86 21.97
C ILE A 326 -13.01 25.51 23.05
N LEU A 327 -13.23 25.99 24.28
CA LEU A 327 -12.35 25.70 25.41
C LEU A 327 -12.25 24.20 25.71
N ALA A 328 -13.41 23.53 25.79
CA ALA A 328 -13.48 22.10 26.09
C ALA A 328 -12.85 21.24 24.97
N ALA A 329 -13.19 21.51 23.70
CA ALA A 329 -12.67 20.75 22.57
C ALA A 329 -11.16 20.98 22.37
N GLY A 330 -10.70 22.23 22.50
CA GLY A 330 -9.29 22.59 22.40
C GLY A 330 -8.42 21.94 23.48
N SER A 331 -9.00 21.60 24.64
CA SER A 331 -8.29 20.89 25.71
C SER A 331 -7.95 19.43 25.39
N GLY A 332 -8.51 18.86 24.33
CA GLY A 332 -8.36 17.43 23.98
C GLY A 332 -9.27 16.50 24.78
N ALA A 333 -10.20 17.06 25.57
CA ALA A 333 -11.13 16.30 26.40
C ALA A 333 -11.94 15.27 25.58
N PRO A 334 -12.14 14.05 26.10
CA PRO A 334 -12.96 13.02 25.44
C PRO A 334 -14.44 13.45 25.37
N GLY A 335 -14.84 14.00 24.23
CA GLY A 335 -16.21 14.45 23.96
C GLY A 335 -16.38 14.91 22.51
N GLY A 336 -17.62 14.91 22.04
CA GLY A 336 -17.99 15.18 20.65
C GLY A 336 -18.51 16.58 20.38
N LEU A 337 -18.44 17.01 19.12
CA LEU A 337 -18.95 18.33 18.67
C LEU A 337 -20.43 18.30 18.23
N PHE A 338 -21.03 17.12 18.13
CA PHE A 338 -22.40 16.96 17.63
C PHE A 338 -23.42 17.73 18.48
N ALA A 339 -23.47 17.48 19.79
CA ALA A 339 -24.50 18.12 20.64
C ALA A 339 -24.35 19.65 20.71
N PRO A 340 -23.15 20.23 20.89
CA PRO A 340 -22.97 21.68 20.82
C PRO A 340 -23.40 22.29 19.48
N ALA A 341 -23.05 21.66 18.35
CA ALA A 341 -23.46 22.15 17.03
C ALA A 341 -24.99 22.13 16.87
N LEU A 342 -25.66 21.10 17.38
CA LEU A 342 -27.13 21.01 17.35
C LEU A 342 -27.78 22.07 18.25
N ILE A 343 -27.27 22.31 19.46
CA ILE A 343 -27.81 23.31 20.40
C ILE A 343 -27.60 24.73 19.87
N MET A 344 -26.38 25.05 19.41
CA MET A 344 -26.09 26.35 18.80
C MET A 344 -26.92 26.56 17.52
N GLY A 345 -27.13 25.50 16.73
CA GLY A 345 -27.97 25.56 15.54
C GLY A 345 -29.43 25.83 15.91
N SER A 346 -29.92 25.19 16.96
CA SER A 346 -31.26 25.46 17.50
C SER A 346 -31.42 26.89 17.98
N ALA A 347 -30.41 27.44 18.66
CA ALA A 347 -30.43 28.82 19.12
C ALA A 347 -30.37 29.81 17.96
N LEU A 348 -29.54 29.56 16.94
CA LEU A 348 -29.49 30.38 15.73
C LEU A 348 -30.83 30.34 14.97
N GLY A 349 -31.39 29.14 14.81
CA GLY A 349 -32.70 28.95 14.21
C GLY A 349 -33.79 29.70 14.96
N TYR A 350 -33.83 29.57 16.28
CA TYR A 350 -34.74 30.31 17.15
C TYR A 350 -34.65 31.83 16.91
N LEU A 351 -33.43 32.39 16.89
CA LEU A 351 -33.23 33.84 16.68
C LEU A 351 -33.72 34.30 15.30
N VAL A 352 -33.51 33.49 14.25
CA VAL A 352 -34.02 33.81 12.91
C VAL A 352 -35.54 33.65 12.84
N GLY A 353 -36.10 32.64 13.50
CA GLY A 353 -37.55 32.42 13.58
C GLY A 353 -38.27 33.51 14.37
N ASP A 354 -37.71 33.98 15.49
CA ASP A 354 -38.23 35.12 16.26
C ASP A 354 -38.22 36.41 15.41
N PHE A 355 -37.14 36.63 14.66
CA PHE A 355 -37.05 37.74 13.70
C PHE A 355 -38.06 37.63 12.55
N GLU A 356 -38.28 36.42 12.04
CA GLU A 356 -39.27 36.14 11.00
C GLU A 356 -40.68 36.39 11.51
N GLY A 357 -41.04 35.87 12.69
CA GLY A 357 -42.33 36.08 13.33
C GLY A 357 -42.63 37.55 13.62
N TYR A 358 -41.62 38.36 13.95
CA TYR A 358 -41.76 39.82 14.07
C TYR A 358 -42.17 40.50 12.75
N ILE A 359 -41.76 39.96 11.59
CA ILE A 359 -42.02 40.55 10.27
C ILE A 359 -43.30 39.99 9.63
N SER A 360 -43.47 38.67 9.66
CA SER A 360 -44.55 37.95 8.94
C SER A 360 -45.78 37.68 9.81
N GLY A 361 -45.63 37.72 11.14
CA GLY A 361 -46.66 37.29 12.09
C GLY A 361 -46.83 35.75 12.18
N SER A 362 -45.90 34.97 11.60
CA SER A 362 -45.90 33.50 11.69
C SER A 362 -45.44 33.01 13.06
N GLU A 363 -46.05 31.94 13.58
CA GLU A 363 -45.67 31.29 14.85
C GLU A 363 -44.81 30.02 14.63
N SER A 364 -43.90 30.02 13.65
CA SER A 364 -43.10 28.84 13.28
C SER A 364 -41.70 28.78 13.93
N ILE A 365 -41.49 29.48 15.04
CA ILE A 365 -40.20 29.59 15.76
C ILE A 365 -39.58 28.21 16.06
N SER A 366 -40.41 27.25 16.49
CA SER A 366 -39.98 25.87 16.76
C SER A 366 -39.47 25.16 15.50
N THR A 367 -40.12 25.37 14.35
CA THR A 367 -39.68 24.85 13.05
C THR A 367 -38.31 25.42 12.69
N PHE A 368 -38.13 26.74 12.81
CA PHE A 368 -36.84 27.39 12.55
C PHE A 368 -35.73 26.89 13.47
N ALA A 369 -36.00 26.70 14.76
CA ALA A 369 -35.05 26.11 15.70
C ALA A 369 -34.59 24.71 15.25
N LEU A 370 -35.52 23.83 14.87
CA LEU A 370 -35.19 22.49 14.38
C LEU A 370 -34.44 22.50 13.05
N VAL A 371 -34.81 23.39 12.14
CA VAL A 371 -34.11 23.55 10.86
C VAL A 371 -32.69 24.11 11.08
N GLY A 372 -32.54 25.06 11.99
CA GLY A 372 -31.25 25.63 12.40
C GLY A 372 -30.32 24.58 13.01
N MET A 373 -30.86 23.63 13.78
CA MET A 373 -30.13 22.48 14.31
C MET A 373 -29.42 21.70 13.19
N GLY A 374 -30.15 21.36 12.11
CA GLY A 374 -29.59 20.68 10.94
C GLY A 374 -28.61 21.55 10.14
N ALA A 375 -28.93 22.83 9.97
CA ALA A 375 -28.15 23.78 9.18
C ALA A 375 -26.76 24.02 9.76
N LEU A 376 -26.66 24.34 11.06
CA LEU A 376 -25.35 24.59 11.68
C LEU A 376 -24.53 23.31 11.78
N PHE A 377 -25.19 22.17 12.07
CA PHE A 377 -24.52 20.87 12.03
C PHE A 377 -23.92 20.57 10.65
N THR A 378 -24.64 20.91 9.58
CA THR A 378 -24.15 20.81 8.19
C THR A 378 -22.95 21.73 7.95
N GLY A 379 -23.01 22.99 8.41
CA GLY A 379 -21.90 23.94 8.29
C GLY A 379 -20.63 23.49 9.01
N VAL A 380 -20.77 22.79 10.14
CA VAL A 380 -19.63 22.27 10.93
C VAL A 380 -19.08 20.96 10.36
N VAL A 381 -19.95 19.97 10.13
CA VAL A 381 -19.56 18.58 9.84
C VAL A 381 -19.54 18.25 8.35
N ARG A 382 -20.22 19.01 7.49
CA ARG A 382 -20.30 18.80 6.02
C ARG A 382 -21.10 17.58 5.58
N VAL A 383 -22.15 17.26 6.31
CA VAL A 383 -23.01 16.08 6.08
C VAL A 383 -24.49 16.47 6.00
N PRO A 384 -24.93 17.19 4.94
CA PRO A 384 -26.30 17.67 4.81
C PRO A 384 -27.34 16.55 4.92
N ILE A 385 -27.14 15.40 4.28
CA ILE A 385 -28.14 14.32 4.26
C ILE A 385 -28.28 13.71 5.65
N THR A 386 -27.16 13.44 6.32
CA THR A 386 -27.15 12.96 7.69
C THR A 386 -27.82 13.95 8.63
N ALA A 387 -27.57 15.26 8.47
CA ALA A 387 -28.18 16.30 9.30
C ALA A 387 -29.72 16.29 9.17
N ILE A 388 -30.23 16.24 7.93
CA ILE A 388 -31.66 16.14 7.64
C ILE A 388 -32.25 14.90 8.32
N MET A 389 -31.62 13.73 8.15
CA MET A 389 -32.12 12.48 8.74
C MET A 389 -32.09 12.47 10.27
N ILE A 390 -31.06 13.05 10.90
CA ILE A 390 -31.02 13.19 12.37
C ILE A 390 -32.22 14.01 12.85
N VAL A 391 -32.44 15.19 12.26
CA VAL A 391 -33.54 16.07 12.72
C VAL A 391 -34.90 15.43 12.42
N PHE A 392 -35.07 14.85 11.23
CA PHE A 392 -36.28 14.15 10.85
C PHE A 392 -36.61 12.98 11.78
N GLU A 393 -35.67 12.07 12.04
CA GLU A 393 -35.94 10.88 12.86
C GLU A 393 -36.19 11.22 14.34
N LEU A 394 -35.60 12.30 14.87
CA LEU A 394 -35.87 12.75 16.24
C LEU A 394 -37.30 13.31 16.41
N ASN A 395 -37.92 13.77 15.34
CA ASN A 395 -39.23 14.42 15.33
C ASN A 395 -40.35 13.58 14.70
N ALA A 396 -40.00 12.68 13.79
CA ALA A 396 -40.91 11.91 12.94
C ALA A 396 -41.93 12.77 12.16
N ASN A 397 -41.58 14.02 11.82
CA ASN A 397 -42.47 14.94 11.09
C ASN A 397 -41.91 15.29 9.70
N PHE A 398 -42.66 14.93 8.66
CA PHE A 398 -42.28 15.16 7.26
C PHE A 398 -42.28 16.65 6.85
N ASN A 399 -43.01 17.52 7.55
CA ASN A 399 -43.04 18.96 7.26
C ASN A 399 -41.67 19.63 7.46
N LEU A 400 -40.77 19.02 8.24
CA LEU A 400 -39.41 19.51 8.45
C LEU A 400 -38.48 19.21 7.27
N VAL A 401 -38.77 18.20 6.45
CA VAL A 401 -37.82 17.68 5.46
C VAL A 401 -37.50 18.73 4.39
N LEU A 402 -38.52 19.39 3.85
CA LEU A 402 -38.34 20.43 2.82
C LEU A 402 -37.52 21.64 3.31
N PRO A 403 -37.87 22.32 4.42
CA PRO A 403 -37.07 23.43 4.92
C PRO A 403 -35.65 22.98 5.33
N LEU A 404 -35.49 21.80 5.92
CA LEU A 404 -34.17 21.23 6.21
C LEU A 404 -33.33 21.06 4.94
N MET A 405 -33.90 20.52 3.85
CA MET A 405 -33.18 20.32 2.60
C MET A 405 -32.66 21.65 2.02
N ILE A 406 -33.52 22.67 1.98
CA ILE A 406 -33.15 24.00 1.46
C ILE A 406 -32.06 24.61 2.34
N THR A 407 -32.30 24.70 3.65
CA THR A 407 -31.37 25.38 4.57
C THR A 407 -30.05 24.63 4.70
N CYS A 408 -30.05 23.30 4.78
CA CYS A 408 -28.81 22.51 4.87
C CYS A 408 -27.99 22.58 3.58
N ALA A 409 -28.64 22.55 2.40
CA ALA A 409 -27.93 22.72 1.13
C ALA A 409 -27.25 24.10 1.03
N VAL A 410 -27.95 25.17 1.42
CA VAL A 410 -27.37 26.51 1.47
C VAL A 410 -26.25 26.60 2.50
N ALA A 411 -26.45 26.06 3.71
CA ALA A 411 -25.41 26.04 4.74
C ALA A 411 -24.16 25.30 4.29
N TYR A 412 -24.30 24.19 3.58
CA TYR A 412 -23.19 23.45 2.98
C TYR A 412 -22.42 24.32 1.98
N ILE A 413 -23.12 24.90 1.00
CA ILE A 413 -22.51 25.74 -0.06
C ILE A 413 -21.81 26.95 0.55
N SER A 414 -22.50 27.67 1.43
CA SER A 414 -21.97 28.85 2.11
C SER A 414 -20.72 28.50 2.90
N ALA A 415 -20.77 27.45 3.71
CA ALA A 415 -19.60 27.07 4.50
C ALA A 415 -18.45 26.60 3.60
N GLU A 416 -18.69 25.89 2.48
CA GLU A 416 -17.61 25.33 1.63
C GLU A 416 -16.87 26.46 0.90
N THR A 417 -17.60 27.53 0.57
CA THR A 417 -17.01 28.75 0.00
C THR A 417 -16.04 29.45 0.97
N PHE A 418 -16.30 29.37 2.29
CA PHE A 418 -15.47 30.01 3.31
C PHE A 418 -14.27 29.14 3.76
N GLU A 419 -14.48 27.83 3.89
CA GLU A 419 -13.45 26.88 4.31
C GLU A 419 -13.76 25.50 3.74
N ASN A 420 -12.86 24.97 2.91
CA ASN A 420 -13.02 23.67 2.26
C ASN A 420 -12.84 22.52 3.25
N GLY A 421 -13.84 21.63 3.33
CA GLY A 421 -13.76 20.40 4.12
C GLY A 421 -14.44 20.49 5.50
N SER A 422 -14.48 19.32 6.16
CA SER A 422 -15.14 19.15 7.45
C SER A 422 -14.19 19.41 8.62
N VAL A 423 -14.76 19.74 9.78
CA VAL A 423 -13.98 19.82 11.03
C VAL A 423 -13.15 18.57 11.28
N TYR A 424 -13.65 17.39 10.90
CA TYR A 424 -12.92 16.12 11.06
C TYR A 424 -11.75 15.98 10.11
N GLN A 425 -11.87 16.47 8.87
CA GLN A 425 -10.76 16.54 7.94
C GLN A 425 -9.65 17.44 8.48
N HIS A 426 -9.99 18.62 8.99
CA HIS A 426 -9.00 19.56 9.52
C HIS A 426 -8.35 19.08 10.82
N LEU A 427 -9.12 18.40 11.68
CA LEU A 427 -8.56 17.76 12.87
C LEU A 427 -7.58 16.64 12.48
N LEU A 428 -7.88 15.84 11.45
CA LEU A 428 -6.93 14.84 10.94
C LEU A 428 -5.66 15.47 10.36
N SER A 429 -5.79 16.51 9.54
CA SER A 429 -4.62 17.20 8.99
C SER A 429 -3.76 17.82 10.09
N SER A 430 -4.37 18.29 11.19
CA SER A 430 -3.62 18.79 12.35
C SER A 430 -2.82 17.71 13.08
N MET A 431 -3.24 16.45 12.97
CA MET A 431 -2.50 15.28 13.48
C MET A 431 -1.42 14.79 12.50
N GLY A 432 -1.22 15.48 11.36
CA GLY A 432 -0.32 15.05 10.29
C GLY A 432 -0.88 13.92 9.43
N ILE A 433 -2.18 13.62 9.54
CA ILE A 433 -2.86 12.62 8.73
C ILE A 433 -3.58 13.33 7.58
N GLU A 434 -2.97 13.31 6.41
CA GLU A 434 -3.62 13.77 5.18
C GLU A 434 -4.36 12.61 4.52
N LEU A 435 -5.70 12.65 4.58
CA LEU A 435 -6.51 11.77 3.75
C LEU A 435 -6.37 12.28 2.30
N GLN A 436 -5.43 11.71 1.55
CA GLN A 436 -5.28 12.02 0.13
C GLN A 436 -6.59 11.66 -0.59
N LYS A 437 -7.20 12.64 -1.27
CA LYS A 437 -8.23 12.37 -2.26
C LYS A 437 -7.55 11.69 -3.46
N GLU A 438 -8.02 10.50 -3.82
CA GLU A 438 -7.91 9.86 -5.15
C GLU A 438 -6.53 9.32 -5.64
N ASN A 439 -5.42 9.43 -4.90
CA ASN A 439 -4.12 8.91 -5.38
C ASN A 439 -3.60 7.63 -4.71
N ASN A 440 -4.19 7.19 -3.59
CA ASN A 440 -3.92 5.86 -3.03
C ASN A 440 -4.81 4.76 -3.62
N ASP A 441 -5.76 5.15 -4.48
CA ASP A 441 -6.64 4.23 -5.19
C ASP A 441 -5.83 3.26 -6.05
N THR A 442 -4.73 3.66 -6.68
CA THR A 442 -3.91 2.75 -7.51
C THR A 442 -3.24 1.63 -6.71
N GLN A 443 -2.72 1.90 -5.51
CA GLN A 443 -2.02 0.88 -4.71
C GLN A 443 -2.98 -0.09 -4.03
N GLU A 444 -4.15 0.38 -3.57
CA GLU A 444 -5.09 -0.44 -2.81
C GLU A 444 -6.19 -1.08 -3.66
N HIS A 445 -6.62 -0.47 -4.77
CA HIS A 445 -7.46 -1.16 -5.75
C HIS A 445 -6.72 -2.36 -6.35
N PHE A 446 -5.40 -2.27 -6.51
CA PHE A 446 -4.59 -3.33 -7.10
C PHE A 446 -4.70 -4.66 -6.34
N LEU A 447 -4.48 -4.65 -5.01
CA LEU A 447 -4.55 -5.87 -4.19
C LEU A 447 -5.98 -6.35 -3.94
N SER A 448 -6.99 -5.49 -4.10
CA SER A 448 -8.40 -5.88 -4.00
C SER A 448 -8.99 -6.41 -5.31
N HIS A 449 -8.47 -5.97 -6.47
CA HIS A 449 -8.96 -6.41 -7.79
C HIS A 449 -8.27 -7.68 -8.30
N LEU A 450 -6.98 -7.84 -8.04
CA LEU A 450 -6.30 -9.08 -8.40
C LEU A 450 -6.71 -10.20 -7.46
N THR A 451 -6.89 -11.38 -8.04
CA THR A 451 -7.27 -12.60 -7.36
C THR A 451 -6.07 -13.53 -7.19
N ALA A 452 -6.23 -14.55 -6.34
CA ALA A 452 -5.24 -15.60 -6.17
C ALA A 452 -4.93 -16.30 -7.51
N ALA A 453 -5.92 -16.45 -8.40
CA ALA A 453 -5.73 -17.03 -9.73
C ALA A 453 -4.74 -16.25 -10.60
N ASP A 454 -4.73 -14.92 -10.48
CA ASP A 454 -3.90 -14.04 -11.31
C ASP A 454 -2.41 -14.11 -10.94
N VAL A 455 -2.09 -14.53 -9.71
CA VAL A 455 -0.74 -14.48 -9.14
C VAL A 455 -0.18 -15.84 -8.74
N MET A 456 -1.03 -16.83 -8.46
CA MET A 456 -0.60 -18.15 -8.02
C MET A 456 0.33 -18.82 -9.04
N GLN A 457 1.22 -19.69 -8.55
CA GLN A 457 1.98 -20.61 -9.38
C GLN A 457 1.11 -21.85 -9.66
N PRO A 458 0.69 -22.11 -10.91
CA PRO A 458 -0.24 -23.21 -11.22
C PRO A 458 0.43 -24.58 -11.29
N GLN A 459 1.73 -24.64 -11.61
CA GLN A 459 2.50 -25.88 -11.57
C GLN A 459 3.03 -26.11 -10.15
N VAL A 460 2.31 -26.91 -9.38
CA VAL A 460 2.66 -27.21 -7.99
C VAL A 460 3.24 -28.61 -7.90
N GLU A 461 4.45 -28.73 -7.39
CA GLU A 461 5.01 -30.02 -6.99
C GLU A 461 4.25 -30.54 -5.77
N THR A 462 3.73 -31.77 -5.86
CA THR A 462 2.91 -32.40 -4.82
C THR A 462 3.49 -33.73 -4.41
N VAL A 463 3.18 -34.17 -3.20
CA VAL A 463 3.63 -35.46 -2.65
C VAL A 463 2.43 -36.30 -2.22
N THR A 464 2.60 -37.61 -2.18
CA THR A 464 1.57 -38.54 -1.69
C THR A 464 1.71 -38.77 -0.18
N PRO A 465 0.63 -39.15 0.53
CA PRO A 465 0.72 -39.44 1.97
C PRO A 465 1.67 -40.61 2.27
N ASN A 466 1.72 -41.59 1.37
CA ASN A 466 2.50 -42.82 1.51
C ASN A 466 3.99 -42.65 1.18
N LEU A 467 4.42 -41.48 0.71
CA LEU A 467 5.84 -41.22 0.42
C LEU A 467 6.65 -41.35 1.72
N SER A 468 7.84 -41.94 1.63
CA SER A 468 8.73 -42.06 2.78
C SER A 468 9.44 -40.74 3.09
N MET A 469 9.89 -40.59 4.34
CA MET A 469 10.69 -39.43 4.75
C MET A 469 12.01 -39.32 3.96
N SER A 470 12.64 -40.44 3.62
CA SER A 470 13.89 -40.47 2.82
C SER A 470 13.67 -39.96 1.40
N GLU A 471 12.61 -40.41 0.73
CA GLU A 471 12.21 -39.93 -0.60
C GLU A 471 11.83 -38.43 -0.56
N LEU A 472 11.14 -37.98 0.50
CA LEU A 472 10.83 -36.57 0.68
C LEU A 472 12.08 -35.71 0.81
N LEU A 473 13.09 -36.16 1.56
CA LEU A 473 14.35 -35.44 1.74
C LEU A 473 15.13 -35.34 0.42
N GLU A 474 15.13 -36.41 -0.37
CA GLU A 474 15.71 -36.41 -1.72
C GLU A 474 14.97 -35.43 -2.65
N LEU A 475 13.63 -35.45 -2.60
CA LEU A 475 12.78 -34.50 -3.32
C LEU A 475 13.03 -33.04 -2.87
N MET A 476 13.16 -32.78 -1.57
CA MET A 476 13.48 -31.43 -1.03
C MET A 476 14.89 -30.94 -1.43
N THR A 477 15.80 -31.86 -1.77
CA THR A 477 17.17 -31.54 -2.18
C THR A 477 17.23 -31.16 -3.66
N THR A 478 16.40 -31.81 -4.48
CA THR A 478 16.32 -31.59 -5.93
C THR A 478 15.35 -30.46 -6.29
N SER A 479 14.29 -30.27 -5.51
CA SER A 479 13.28 -29.23 -5.69
C SER A 479 13.73 -27.86 -5.18
N HIS A 480 13.22 -26.81 -5.80
CA HIS A 480 13.39 -25.42 -5.35
C HIS A 480 12.39 -25.02 -4.25
N HIS A 481 11.47 -25.91 -3.90
CA HIS A 481 10.42 -25.65 -2.93
C HIS A 481 10.76 -26.24 -1.57
N ARG A 482 10.58 -25.45 -0.50
CA ARG A 482 10.83 -25.88 0.90
C ARG A 482 9.57 -26.47 1.55
N GLY A 483 8.73 -27.13 0.76
CA GLY A 483 7.53 -27.81 1.25
C GLY A 483 6.40 -27.84 0.24
N PHE A 484 5.60 -28.89 0.37
CA PHE A 484 4.82 -29.49 -0.69
C PHE A 484 3.40 -29.76 -0.17
N PRO A 485 2.36 -29.45 -0.97
CA PRO A 485 1.02 -29.95 -0.71
C PRO A 485 1.01 -31.48 -0.81
N VAL A 486 0.41 -32.12 0.18
CA VAL A 486 0.19 -33.57 0.18
C VAL A 486 -1.18 -33.82 -0.45
N VAL A 487 -1.20 -34.59 -1.53
CA VAL A 487 -2.39 -34.83 -2.36
C VAL A 487 -2.67 -36.32 -2.46
N GLU A 488 -3.92 -36.69 -2.24
CA GLU A 488 -4.42 -38.06 -2.42
C GLU A 488 -5.67 -38.02 -3.31
N ASN A 489 -5.68 -38.80 -4.39
CA ASN A 489 -6.79 -38.86 -5.35
C ASN A 489 -7.23 -37.47 -5.89
N GLY A 490 -6.27 -36.54 -6.04
CA GLY A 490 -6.51 -35.18 -6.52
C GLY A 490 -7.07 -34.19 -5.48
N ASN A 491 -7.25 -34.63 -4.23
CA ASN A 491 -7.66 -33.79 -3.10
C ASN A 491 -6.46 -33.47 -2.21
N ILE A 492 -6.38 -32.24 -1.72
CA ILE A 492 -5.36 -31.87 -0.73
C ILE A 492 -5.72 -32.46 0.63
N VAL A 493 -4.82 -33.24 1.21
CA VAL A 493 -4.98 -33.89 2.52
C VAL A 493 -4.03 -33.33 3.58
N GLY A 494 -2.94 -32.70 3.15
CA GLY A 494 -1.96 -32.11 4.04
C GLY A 494 -1.06 -31.08 3.35
N ILE A 495 -0.15 -30.49 4.12
CA ILE A 495 1.03 -29.79 3.62
C ILE A 495 2.21 -30.21 4.48
N ILE A 496 3.36 -30.44 3.86
CA ILE A 496 4.61 -30.74 4.58
C ILE A 496 5.65 -29.69 4.26
N THR A 497 6.31 -29.15 5.29
CA THR A 497 7.32 -28.10 5.14
C THR A 497 8.63 -28.49 5.80
N GLN A 498 9.71 -27.82 5.45
CA GLN A 498 11.01 -28.02 6.10
C GLN A 498 10.93 -27.83 7.63
N SER A 499 10.06 -26.93 8.11
CA SER A 499 9.83 -26.68 9.52
C SER A 499 9.16 -27.85 10.26
N ASP A 500 8.42 -28.70 9.54
CA ASP A 500 7.78 -29.88 10.11
C ASP A 500 8.78 -31.03 10.27
N LEU A 501 9.79 -31.11 9.39
CA LEU A 501 10.89 -32.09 9.50
C LEU A 501 11.70 -31.90 10.80
N VAL A 502 11.87 -30.66 11.26
CA VAL A 502 12.62 -30.34 12.50
C VAL A 502 11.88 -30.82 13.75
N LYS A 503 10.56 -31.00 13.68
CA LYS A 503 9.73 -31.44 14.82
C LYS A 503 9.67 -32.96 14.95
N ALA A 504 10.09 -33.71 13.94
CA ALA A 504 10.19 -35.16 14.01
C ALA A 504 11.43 -35.51 14.84
N GLU A 505 11.26 -35.70 16.15
CA GLU A 505 12.34 -35.99 17.12
C GLU A 505 13.07 -37.34 16.87
N THR A 506 12.63 -38.13 15.89
CA THR A 506 13.24 -39.41 15.52
C THR A 506 13.38 -39.50 14.00
N PHE A 507 14.61 -39.37 13.49
CA PHE A 507 14.94 -39.62 12.08
C PHE A 507 14.92 -41.14 11.82
N ASN A 508 13.74 -41.74 11.81
CA ASN A 508 13.57 -43.09 11.27
C ASN A 508 13.20 -42.95 9.79
N SER A 509 13.98 -43.55 8.89
CA SER A 509 13.90 -43.33 7.44
C SER A 509 12.59 -43.81 6.80
N ASP A 510 11.82 -44.63 7.53
CA ASP A 510 10.62 -45.31 7.03
C ASP A 510 9.31 -44.65 7.49
N ILE A 511 9.38 -43.51 8.20
CA ILE A 511 8.17 -42.79 8.60
C ILE A 511 7.48 -42.22 7.37
N SER A 512 6.18 -42.47 7.24
CA SER A 512 5.32 -41.96 6.18
C SER A 512 5.03 -40.46 6.38
N ILE A 513 4.93 -39.71 5.28
CA ILE A 513 4.53 -38.29 5.30
C ILE A 513 3.21 -38.08 6.04
N ASP A 514 2.27 -39.02 5.97
CA ASP A 514 0.95 -38.92 6.64
C ASP A 514 1.06 -38.72 8.16
N GLU A 515 2.16 -39.15 8.78
CA GLU A 515 2.41 -39.00 10.21
C GLU A 515 3.01 -37.64 10.59
N ILE A 516 3.74 -37.00 9.66
CA ILE A 516 4.51 -35.76 9.91
C ILE A 516 3.83 -34.52 9.32
N MET A 517 3.01 -34.70 8.28
CA MET A 517 2.38 -33.59 7.57
C MET A 517 1.44 -32.77 8.45
N THR A 518 1.35 -31.48 8.18
CA THR A 518 0.27 -30.65 8.73
C THR A 518 -1.03 -31.00 8.02
N ARG A 519 -1.90 -31.76 8.69
CA ARG A 519 -3.23 -32.12 8.19
C ARG A 519 -4.13 -30.88 8.09
N ASN A 520 -5.04 -30.89 7.12
CA ASN A 520 -6.01 -29.82 6.88
C ASN A 520 -5.35 -28.42 6.75
N PRO A 521 -4.48 -28.21 5.74
CA PRO A 521 -3.81 -26.93 5.55
C PRO A 521 -4.83 -25.81 5.30
N ILE A 522 -4.47 -24.60 5.71
CA ILE A 522 -5.25 -23.41 5.37
C ILE A 522 -5.10 -23.17 3.86
N THR A 523 -6.21 -23.15 3.13
CA THR A 523 -6.25 -22.96 1.68
C THR A 523 -7.12 -21.77 1.30
N VAL A 524 -6.89 -21.21 0.11
CA VAL A 524 -7.72 -20.15 -0.48
C VAL A 524 -8.35 -20.63 -1.79
N LYS A 525 -9.42 -19.97 -2.25
CA LYS A 525 -9.95 -20.22 -3.59
C LYS A 525 -9.24 -19.34 -4.62
N ALA A 526 -9.32 -19.76 -5.88
CA ALA A 526 -8.74 -19.02 -7.00
C ALA A 526 -9.32 -17.59 -7.16
N ASP A 527 -10.57 -17.36 -6.79
CA ASP A 527 -11.27 -16.06 -6.92
C ASP A 527 -11.06 -15.09 -5.74
N VAL A 528 -10.29 -15.47 -4.71
CA VAL A 528 -10.06 -14.65 -3.51
C VAL A 528 -9.08 -13.52 -3.81
N SER A 529 -9.33 -12.30 -3.31
CA SER A 529 -8.45 -11.14 -3.53
C SER A 529 -7.05 -11.33 -2.92
N LEU A 530 -6.03 -10.70 -3.51
CA LEU A 530 -4.67 -10.76 -2.96
C LEU A 530 -4.56 -10.13 -1.56
N SER A 531 -5.40 -9.14 -1.25
CA SER A 531 -5.47 -8.54 0.07
C SER A 531 -5.86 -9.55 1.16
N ASP A 532 -6.79 -10.46 0.84
CA ASP A 532 -7.22 -11.54 1.73
C ASP A 532 -6.15 -12.62 1.85
N VAL A 533 -5.49 -12.95 0.73
CA VAL A 533 -4.35 -13.88 0.73
C VAL A 533 -3.23 -13.37 1.62
N LEU A 534 -2.82 -12.10 1.49
CA LEU A 534 -1.81 -11.46 2.32
C LEU A 534 -2.20 -11.45 3.80
N TYR A 535 -3.47 -11.15 4.09
CA TYR A 535 -3.98 -11.18 5.44
C TYR A 535 -3.85 -12.57 6.06
N LEU A 536 -4.24 -13.63 5.36
CA LEU A 536 -4.11 -15.00 5.85
C LEU A 536 -2.64 -15.40 6.06
N LEU A 537 -1.76 -15.07 5.11
CA LEU A 537 -0.31 -15.30 5.24
C LEU A 537 0.27 -14.62 6.49
N ASN A 538 -0.14 -13.39 6.79
CA ASN A 538 0.33 -12.64 7.95
C ASN A 538 -0.30 -13.12 9.27
N ARG A 539 -1.62 -13.33 9.28
CA ARG A 539 -2.40 -13.71 10.47
C ARG A 539 -1.98 -15.06 11.03
N TYR A 540 -1.79 -16.03 10.15
CA TYR A 540 -1.39 -17.39 10.51
C TYR A 540 0.12 -17.61 10.42
N GLN A 541 0.90 -16.57 10.09
CA GLN A 541 2.35 -16.61 9.91
C GLN A 541 2.78 -17.74 8.94
N LEU A 542 1.99 -17.92 7.87
CA LEU A 542 2.27 -18.91 6.84
C LEU A 542 3.18 -18.31 5.78
N SER A 543 4.08 -19.13 5.25
CA SER A 543 4.93 -18.75 4.12
C SER A 543 4.23 -18.90 2.77
N ARG A 544 3.21 -19.77 2.69
CA ARG A 544 2.51 -20.14 1.45
C ARG A 544 1.09 -20.63 1.72
N LEU A 545 0.22 -20.49 0.74
CA LEU A 545 -1.16 -20.95 0.77
C LEU A 545 -1.47 -21.78 -0.49
N PRO A 546 -1.97 -23.03 -0.35
CA PRO A 546 -2.53 -23.77 -1.46
C PRO A 546 -3.81 -23.09 -1.97
N VAL A 547 -3.93 -22.98 -3.29
CA VAL A 547 -5.08 -22.39 -4.00
C VAL A 547 -5.93 -23.51 -4.59
N LEU A 548 -7.22 -23.51 -4.29
CA LEU A 548 -8.16 -24.54 -4.71
C LEU A 548 -9.21 -23.99 -5.70
N GLN A 549 -9.59 -24.81 -6.67
CA GLN A 549 -10.77 -24.60 -7.51
C GLN A 549 -11.58 -25.89 -7.52
N ASN A 550 -12.88 -25.83 -7.21
CA ASN A 550 -13.74 -27.01 -7.10
C ASN A 550 -13.14 -28.14 -6.23
N ASN A 551 -12.55 -27.76 -5.08
CA ASN A 551 -11.88 -28.66 -4.13
C ASN A 551 -10.57 -29.33 -4.60
N ARG A 552 -10.10 -29.03 -5.82
CA ARG A 552 -8.83 -29.52 -6.34
C ARG A 552 -7.76 -28.45 -6.24
N LEU A 553 -6.52 -28.87 -6.03
CA LEU A 553 -5.36 -27.99 -6.02
C LEU A 553 -5.13 -27.47 -7.44
N VAL A 554 -5.13 -26.14 -7.61
CA VAL A 554 -4.87 -25.46 -8.89
C VAL A 554 -3.66 -24.55 -8.84
N GLY A 555 -3.12 -24.26 -7.67
CA GLY A 555 -1.91 -23.46 -7.53
C GLY A 555 -1.43 -23.33 -6.10
N ILE A 556 -0.30 -22.65 -5.94
CA ILE A 556 0.22 -22.22 -4.64
C ILE A 556 0.60 -20.75 -4.73
N ILE A 557 0.33 -19.98 -3.69
CA ILE A 557 0.64 -18.55 -3.63
C ILE A 557 1.48 -18.22 -2.41
N THR A 558 2.53 -17.42 -2.59
CA THR A 558 3.46 -17.00 -1.54
C THR A 558 3.49 -15.49 -1.39
N ARG A 559 4.05 -14.98 -0.28
CA ARG A 559 4.27 -13.52 -0.12
C ARG A 559 5.17 -12.97 -1.22
N THR A 560 6.16 -13.75 -1.66
CA THR A 560 7.09 -13.35 -2.72
C THR A 560 6.38 -13.18 -4.06
N ASP A 561 5.40 -14.03 -4.38
CA ASP A 561 4.62 -13.88 -5.61
C ASP A 561 3.85 -12.56 -5.60
N ILE A 562 3.20 -12.22 -4.48
CA ILE A 562 2.43 -10.99 -4.34
C ILE A 562 3.34 -9.75 -4.42
N ILE A 563 4.47 -9.75 -3.72
CA ILE A 563 5.47 -8.68 -3.79
C ILE A 563 6.02 -8.52 -5.21
N ARG A 564 6.22 -9.63 -5.94
CA ARG A 564 6.74 -9.59 -7.31
C ARG A 564 5.77 -8.89 -8.25
N VAL A 565 4.47 -9.17 -8.15
CA VAL A 565 3.45 -8.52 -8.97
C VAL A 565 3.30 -7.06 -8.55
N GLU A 566 3.31 -6.76 -7.25
CA GLU A 566 3.31 -5.38 -6.72
C GLU A 566 4.50 -4.57 -7.25
N VAL A 567 5.72 -5.13 -7.25
CA VAL A 567 6.91 -4.48 -7.81
C VAL A 567 6.81 -4.33 -9.33
N ASN A 568 6.20 -5.26 -10.04
CA ASN A 568 6.01 -5.16 -11.49
C ASN A 568 4.99 -4.08 -11.86
N GLU A 569 3.99 -3.86 -11.01
CA GLU A 569 2.93 -2.87 -11.19
C GLU A 569 3.38 -1.47 -10.75
N LEU A 570 4.14 -1.36 -9.66
CA LEU A 570 4.89 -0.13 -9.36
C LEU A 570 5.89 0.21 -10.48
N LYS A 571 6.41 -0.81 -11.18
CA LYS A 571 7.19 -0.61 -12.40
C LYS A 571 6.33 -0.26 -13.61
N ALA A 572 5.08 -0.72 -13.69
CA ALA A 572 4.12 -0.39 -14.74
C ALA A 572 3.59 1.04 -14.59
N ASP A 573 3.34 1.50 -13.37
CA ASP A 573 3.07 2.90 -13.04
C ASP A 573 4.33 3.78 -13.19
N ALA A 574 5.52 3.26 -12.88
CA ALA A 574 6.79 3.91 -13.27
C ALA A 574 7.06 3.83 -14.79
N LEU A 575 6.28 3.05 -15.53
CA LEU A 575 6.13 3.06 -16.98
C LEU A 575 4.93 3.93 -17.39
N THR A 576 4.62 5.02 -16.66
CA THR A 576 4.05 6.22 -17.27
C THR A 576 4.85 6.51 -18.54
N LYS A 577 4.22 6.20 -19.70
CA LYS A 577 4.72 6.31 -21.07
C LYS A 577 6.22 6.61 -21.13
N SER A 578 7.07 5.59 -21.23
CA SER A 578 8.46 5.80 -21.63
C SER A 578 8.42 6.63 -22.91
N GLN A 579 8.72 7.93 -22.79
CA GLN A 579 8.76 8.81 -23.95
C GLN A 579 9.74 8.17 -24.95
N PRO A 580 9.36 8.07 -26.23
CA PRO A 580 10.18 7.40 -27.21
C PRO A 580 11.55 8.06 -27.27
N ALA A 581 12.60 7.24 -27.34
CA ALA A 581 13.94 7.77 -27.46
C ALA A 581 14.07 8.55 -28.77
N TYR A 582 14.74 9.71 -28.70
CA TYR A 582 14.80 10.66 -29.80
C TYR A 582 16.15 10.59 -30.52
N THR A 583 16.13 10.42 -31.84
CA THR A 583 17.37 10.37 -32.64
C THR A 583 17.82 11.78 -32.99
N VAL A 584 18.98 12.19 -32.48
CA VAL A 584 19.53 13.55 -32.66
C VAL A 584 20.47 13.65 -33.87
N TYR A 585 21.08 12.54 -34.25
CA TYR A 585 21.98 12.44 -35.41
C TYR A 585 21.91 11.05 -36.00
N LYS A 586 22.00 10.95 -37.33
CA LYS A 586 21.96 9.68 -38.04
C LYS A 586 22.65 9.79 -39.39
N THR A 587 23.45 8.79 -39.75
CA THR A 587 23.99 8.60 -41.09
C THR A 587 23.72 7.18 -41.58
N ARG A 588 23.56 7.05 -42.90
CA ARG A 588 23.27 5.79 -43.57
C ARG A 588 24.22 5.60 -44.74
N SER A 589 24.78 4.40 -44.83
CA SER A 589 25.55 3.93 -45.99
C SER A 589 24.70 2.96 -46.84
N PRO A 590 25.07 2.65 -48.09
CA PRO A 590 24.34 1.69 -48.92
C PRO A 590 24.21 0.33 -48.22
N ALA A 591 23.02 -0.26 -48.24
CA ALA A 591 22.74 -1.52 -47.56
C ALA A 591 23.22 -2.73 -48.39
N THR A 592 24.52 -3.01 -48.35
CA THR A 592 25.19 -4.04 -49.17
C THR A 592 25.52 -5.34 -48.42
N GLY A 593 25.20 -5.45 -47.13
CA GLY A 593 25.56 -6.63 -46.31
C GLY A 593 24.45 -7.67 -46.18
N LYS A 594 24.82 -8.88 -45.77
CA LYS A 594 23.92 -10.03 -45.56
C LYS A 594 23.24 -10.06 -44.19
N GLY A 595 23.55 -9.09 -43.34
CA GLY A 595 23.07 -8.97 -41.96
C GLY A 595 23.62 -7.72 -41.28
N ARG A 596 23.29 -7.52 -40.01
CA ARG A 596 23.66 -6.31 -39.24
C ARG A 596 24.23 -6.63 -37.87
N ILE A 597 25.31 -5.94 -37.55
CA ILE A 597 25.91 -5.88 -36.21
C ILE A 597 25.54 -4.55 -35.56
N LEU A 598 24.98 -4.58 -34.35
CA LEU A 598 24.79 -3.40 -33.52
C LEU A 598 25.99 -3.26 -32.58
N VAL A 599 26.57 -2.06 -32.52
CA VAL A 599 27.68 -1.75 -31.61
C VAL A 599 27.36 -0.47 -30.83
N PRO A 600 26.88 -0.58 -29.58
CA PRO A 600 26.73 0.55 -28.69
C PRO A 600 28.11 1.11 -28.31
N ILE A 601 28.30 2.42 -28.46
CA ILE A 601 29.57 3.11 -28.19
C ILE A 601 29.41 4.09 -27.03
N GLU A 602 30.40 4.11 -26.14
CA GLU A 602 30.55 5.11 -25.07
C GLU A 602 31.67 6.12 -25.40
N GLU A 603 31.70 7.27 -24.73
CA GLU A 603 32.64 8.38 -25.04
C GLU A 603 34.11 8.10 -24.68
N ASP A 604 34.40 6.96 -24.06
CA ASP A 604 35.75 6.59 -23.62
C ASP A 604 36.63 6.03 -24.75
N ASP A 605 37.95 6.08 -24.53
CA ASP A 605 39.04 5.63 -25.42
C ASP A 605 38.91 4.19 -25.99
N ASP A 606 38.01 3.38 -25.42
CA ASP A 606 37.85 1.96 -25.71
C ASP A 606 37.07 1.64 -26.99
N PHE A 607 36.37 2.64 -27.56
CA PHE A 607 35.59 2.43 -28.79
C PHE A 607 36.44 1.90 -29.94
N ARG A 608 37.72 2.31 -30.05
CA ARG A 608 38.61 1.87 -31.13
C ARG A 608 38.86 0.37 -31.09
N ALA A 609 39.04 -0.19 -29.89
CA ALA A 609 39.23 -1.62 -29.70
C ALA A 609 37.97 -2.42 -30.07
N LEU A 610 36.81 -1.98 -29.57
CA LEU A 610 35.53 -2.61 -29.90
C LEU A 610 35.22 -2.54 -31.39
N SER A 611 35.49 -1.39 -32.03
CA SER A 611 35.30 -1.24 -33.48
C SER A 611 36.23 -2.14 -34.29
N LYS A 612 37.48 -2.38 -33.88
CA LYS A 612 38.37 -3.33 -34.57
C LYS A 612 37.78 -4.75 -34.59
N ILE A 613 37.30 -5.21 -33.44
CA ILE A 613 36.68 -6.54 -33.29
C ILE A 613 35.41 -6.62 -34.14
N ALA A 614 34.52 -5.63 -34.02
CA ALA A 614 33.28 -5.58 -34.80
C ALA A 614 33.53 -5.52 -36.31
N LEU A 615 34.54 -4.80 -36.78
CA LEU A 615 34.91 -4.73 -38.20
C LEU A 615 35.40 -6.07 -38.74
N SER A 616 36.17 -6.83 -37.95
CA SER A 616 36.59 -8.17 -38.37
C SER A 616 35.42 -9.14 -38.43
N ILE A 617 34.54 -9.16 -37.42
CA ILE A 617 33.33 -10.00 -37.44
C ILE A 617 32.42 -9.63 -38.63
N ALA A 618 32.25 -8.33 -38.89
CA ALA A 618 31.47 -7.85 -40.02
C ALA A 618 32.07 -8.28 -41.36
N ARG A 619 33.41 -8.29 -41.50
CA ARG A 619 34.07 -8.79 -42.71
C ARG A 619 33.84 -10.27 -42.90
N TYR A 620 33.99 -11.05 -41.83
CA TYR A 620 33.81 -12.50 -41.84
C TYR A 620 32.39 -12.90 -42.28
N TYR A 621 31.35 -12.28 -41.72
CA TYR A 621 29.95 -12.57 -42.08
C TYR A 621 29.41 -11.75 -43.26
N GLN A 622 30.19 -10.82 -43.81
CA GLN A 622 29.73 -9.84 -44.79
C GLN A 622 28.54 -9.00 -44.27
N TYR A 623 28.58 -8.62 -43.00
CA TYR A 623 27.55 -7.83 -42.33
C TYR A 623 27.86 -6.32 -42.39
N GLU A 624 26.81 -5.53 -42.22
CA GLU A 624 26.89 -4.08 -41.99
C GLU A 624 27.01 -3.79 -40.51
N ILE A 625 27.51 -2.61 -40.15
CA ILE A 625 27.64 -2.19 -38.76
C ILE A 625 26.76 -0.98 -38.48
N GLU A 626 25.98 -1.03 -37.41
CA GLU A 626 25.21 0.07 -36.84
C GLU A 626 25.88 0.51 -35.52
N PHE A 627 26.64 1.59 -35.57
CA PHE A 627 27.20 2.22 -34.37
C PHE A 627 26.18 3.17 -33.74
N VAL A 628 25.95 3.03 -32.44
CA VAL A 628 24.94 3.83 -31.72
C VAL A 628 25.53 4.37 -30.44
N GLN A 629 25.44 5.69 -30.24
CA GLN A 629 25.72 6.31 -28.95
C GLN A 629 24.41 6.70 -28.26
N VAL A 630 24.21 6.22 -27.04
CA VAL A 630 23.01 6.51 -26.24
C VAL A 630 23.34 7.50 -25.13
N ILE A 631 22.81 8.72 -25.24
CA ILE A 631 22.96 9.79 -24.27
C ILE A 631 21.81 9.69 -23.27
N LYS A 632 22.16 9.37 -22.02
CA LYS A 632 21.19 9.21 -20.93
C LYS A 632 20.78 10.57 -20.38
N ILE A 633 19.49 10.80 -20.21
CA ILE A 633 18.96 12.02 -19.60
C ILE A 633 18.11 11.71 -18.36
N ALA A 634 17.91 12.70 -17.49
CA ALA A 634 17.14 12.53 -16.28
C ALA A 634 15.65 12.27 -16.59
N LYS A 635 14.96 11.51 -15.72
CA LYS A 635 13.56 11.08 -15.95
C LYS A 635 12.56 12.25 -16.08
N HIS A 636 12.88 13.42 -15.53
CA HIS A 636 12.02 14.60 -15.55
C HIS A 636 12.24 15.51 -16.77
N GLN A 637 13.16 15.15 -17.68
CA GLN A 637 13.51 15.97 -18.85
C GLN A 637 13.02 15.29 -20.13
N ASP A 638 12.30 16.00 -21.00
CA ASP A 638 11.79 15.42 -22.24
C ASP A 638 12.93 15.21 -23.28
N PRO A 639 13.13 13.99 -23.83
CA PRO A 639 14.17 13.70 -24.82
C PRO A 639 14.10 14.55 -26.09
N SER A 640 12.92 15.06 -26.46
CA SER A 640 12.71 15.84 -27.67
C SER A 640 13.09 17.31 -27.53
N THR A 641 13.10 17.86 -26.30
CA THR A 641 13.31 19.29 -26.04
C THR A 641 14.74 19.63 -25.60
N ILE A 642 15.53 18.62 -25.22
CA ILE A 642 16.85 18.83 -24.63
C ILE A 642 17.91 19.18 -25.67
N LYS A 643 18.66 20.27 -25.43
CA LYS A 643 19.83 20.65 -26.24
C LYS A 643 21.04 19.85 -25.79
N VAL A 644 21.43 18.87 -26.61
CA VAL A 644 22.64 18.06 -26.39
C VAL A 644 23.81 18.67 -27.17
N ASP A 645 24.97 18.82 -26.52
CA ASP A 645 26.21 19.13 -27.24
C ASP A 645 26.63 17.94 -28.10
N LYS A 646 26.60 18.13 -29.41
CA LYS A 646 26.85 17.07 -30.41
C LYS A 646 28.31 17.03 -30.85
N LYS A 647 29.18 17.96 -30.42
CA LYS A 647 30.47 18.17 -31.07
C LYS A 647 31.36 16.92 -30.97
N ASN A 648 31.58 16.40 -29.77
CA ASN A 648 32.43 15.22 -29.54
C ASN A 648 31.80 13.95 -30.13
N ALA A 649 30.51 13.73 -29.86
CA ALA A 649 29.76 12.59 -30.37
C ALA A 649 29.77 12.54 -31.92
N ARG A 650 29.61 13.69 -32.60
CA ARG A 650 29.66 13.76 -34.07
C ARG A 650 31.06 13.48 -34.62
N HIS A 651 32.11 13.99 -33.97
CA HIS A 651 33.49 13.66 -34.34
C HIS A 651 33.77 12.16 -34.21
N LEU A 652 33.26 11.53 -33.15
CA LEU A 652 33.35 10.09 -32.94
C LEU A 652 32.64 9.32 -34.07
N MET A 653 31.40 9.68 -34.41
CA MET A 653 30.65 9.04 -35.50
C MET A 653 31.36 9.17 -36.85
N GLN A 654 31.91 10.34 -37.18
CA GLN A 654 32.68 10.54 -38.41
C GLN A 654 33.95 9.68 -38.46
N ASN A 655 34.62 9.49 -37.32
CA ASN A 655 35.79 8.61 -37.25
C ASN A 655 35.40 7.14 -37.50
N LEU A 656 34.26 6.69 -36.97
CA LEU A 656 33.74 5.33 -37.19
C LEU A 656 33.38 5.08 -38.66
N GLU A 657 32.77 6.07 -39.33
CA GLU A 657 32.52 5.99 -40.77
C GLU A 657 33.81 5.89 -41.59
N ARG A 658 34.83 6.68 -41.24
CA ARG A 658 36.15 6.61 -41.90
C ARG A 658 36.79 5.24 -41.74
N MET A 659 36.67 4.64 -40.55
CA MET A 659 37.13 3.27 -40.29
C MET A 659 36.38 2.24 -41.16
N GLY A 660 35.05 2.37 -41.26
CA GLY A 660 34.22 1.54 -42.14
C GLY A 660 34.63 1.63 -43.61
N ARG A 661 34.82 2.85 -44.13
CA ARG A 661 35.27 3.07 -45.51
C ARG A 661 36.64 2.45 -45.78
N LYS A 662 37.60 2.62 -44.86
CA LYS A 662 38.93 1.99 -44.96
C LYS A 662 38.83 0.46 -44.98
N ALA A 663 37.90 -0.10 -44.22
CA ALA A 663 37.64 -1.54 -44.16
C ALA A 663 36.74 -2.06 -45.31
N LYS A 664 36.22 -1.19 -46.18
CA LYS A 664 35.21 -1.50 -47.21
C LYS A 664 33.93 -2.15 -46.65
N ILE A 665 33.51 -1.72 -45.47
CA ILE A 665 32.30 -2.21 -44.78
C ILE A 665 31.28 -1.07 -44.69
N SER A 666 30.01 -1.37 -44.98
CA SER A 666 28.93 -0.39 -44.85
C SER A 666 28.68 -0.09 -43.37
N VAL A 667 28.87 1.18 -42.99
CA VAL A 667 28.73 1.65 -41.61
C VAL A 667 27.61 2.68 -41.52
N HIS A 668 26.72 2.47 -40.57
CA HIS A 668 25.67 3.39 -40.18
C HIS A 668 25.97 3.92 -38.78
N THR A 669 25.74 5.21 -38.54
CA THR A 669 25.97 5.79 -37.22
C THR A 669 24.73 6.54 -36.73
N SER A 670 24.49 6.52 -35.42
CA SER A 670 23.41 7.31 -34.83
C SER A 670 23.70 7.74 -33.39
N ILE A 671 23.13 8.89 -33.01
CA ILE A 671 23.14 9.41 -31.64
C ILE A 671 21.68 9.49 -31.19
N ILE A 672 21.36 8.80 -30.10
CA ILE A 672 19.99 8.68 -29.58
C ILE A 672 19.97 9.16 -28.14
N VAL A 673 18.96 9.94 -27.78
CA VAL A 673 18.73 10.48 -26.44
C VAL A 673 17.54 9.79 -25.82
N GLY A 674 17.65 9.39 -24.55
CA GLY A 674 16.51 8.88 -23.80
C GLY A 674 16.86 8.43 -22.39
N HIS A 675 15.86 7.91 -21.68
CA HIS A 675 15.97 7.64 -20.25
C HIS A 675 16.65 6.30 -19.92
N TYR A 676 16.39 5.27 -20.72
CA TYR A 676 16.79 3.89 -20.43
C TYR A 676 17.61 3.29 -21.58
N ARG A 677 18.93 3.19 -21.39
CA ARG A 677 19.86 2.67 -22.41
C ARG A 677 19.53 1.24 -22.88
N SER A 678 19.16 0.35 -21.97
CA SER A 678 18.83 -1.04 -22.30
C SER A 678 17.59 -1.15 -23.18
N GLN A 679 16.54 -0.39 -22.87
CA GLN A 679 15.31 -0.38 -23.68
C GLN A 679 15.59 0.15 -25.08
N ILE A 680 16.36 1.23 -25.19
CA ILE A 680 16.75 1.82 -26.49
C ILE A 680 17.49 0.80 -27.35
N ILE A 681 18.47 0.08 -26.78
CA ILE A 681 19.21 -0.96 -27.50
C ILE A 681 18.26 -2.10 -27.93
N LEU A 682 17.36 -2.55 -27.06
CA LEU A 682 16.38 -3.60 -27.40
C LEU A 682 15.41 -3.15 -28.51
N ASP A 683 14.99 -1.89 -28.51
CA ASP A 683 14.13 -1.33 -29.54
C ASP A 683 14.87 -1.27 -30.89
N ILE A 684 16.15 -0.90 -30.90
CA ILE A 684 16.98 -0.92 -32.11
C ILE A 684 17.15 -2.34 -32.63
N ILE A 685 17.41 -3.32 -31.76
CA ILE A 685 17.55 -4.73 -32.13
C ILE A 685 16.31 -5.20 -32.90
N LYS A 686 15.12 -4.88 -32.39
CA LYS A 686 13.85 -5.22 -33.02
C LYS A 686 13.61 -4.44 -34.32
N GLN A 687 13.72 -3.11 -34.29
CA GLN A 687 13.39 -2.24 -35.44
C GLN A 687 14.36 -2.39 -36.61
N ARG A 688 15.63 -2.71 -36.34
CA ARG A 688 16.69 -2.80 -37.35
C ARG A 688 16.99 -4.25 -37.75
N HIS A 689 16.30 -5.22 -37.16
CA HIS A 689 16.53 -6.65 -37.36
C HIS A 689 18.01 -7.00 -37.19
N ILE A 690 18.57 -6.63 -36.03
CA ILE A 690 19.98 -6.87 -35.72
C ILE A 690 20.22 -8.37 -35.55
N ASN A 691 21.24 -8.90 -36.22
CA ASN A 691 21.63 -10.31 -36.13
C ASN A 691 22.57 -10.55 -34.94
N LEU A 692 23.47 -9.59 -34.68
CA LEU A 692 24.51 -9.70 -33.68
C LEU A 692 24.68 -8.38 -32.91
N LEU A 693 24.70 -8.42 -31.58
CA LEU A 693 25.06 -7.29 -30.73
C LEU A 693 26.48 -7.47 -30.22
N VAL A 694 27.37 -6.52 -30.50
CA VAL A 694 28.72 -6.47 -29.93
C VAL A 694 28.78 -5.29 -28.96
N MET A 695 28.98 -5.55 -27.67
CA MET A 695 28.98 -4.50 -26.65
C MET A 695 30.15 -4.65 -25.69
N GLY A 696 30.87 -3.54 -25.46
CA GLY A 696 31.87 -3.45 -24.40
C GLY A 696 31.25 -3.14 -23.04
N TRP A 697 31.86 -3.61 -21.96
CA TRP A 697 31.52 -3.15 -20.61
C TRP A 697 32.76 -2.86 -19.76
N LYS A 698 32.62 -1.93 -18.80
CA LYS A 698 33.63 -1.58 -17.80
C LYS A 698 33.15 -1.97 -16.40
N GLN A 699 34.11 -2.30 -15.53
CA GLN A 699 33.85 -2.55 -14.10
C GLN A 699 33.86 -1.21 -13.36
N ASN A 700 32.74 -0.80 -12.76
CA ASN A 700 32.69 0.40 -11.91
C ASN A 700 33.25 0.06 -10.53
N PHE A 701 34.24 0.83 -10.07
CA PHE A 701 34.94 0.60 -8.79
C PHE A 701 34.33 1.31 -7.57
N TYR A 702 33.26 2.10 -7.73
CA TYR A 702 32.63 2.84 -6.63
C TYR A 702 31.18 2.40 -6.39
N GLY A 703 30.96 1.75 -5.25
CA GLY A 703 29.65 1.62 -4.61
C GLY A 703 28.90 0.32 -4.93
N GLN A 704 28.52 -0.38 -3.86
CA GLN A 704 27.74 -1.62 -3.84
C GLN A 704 26.53 -1.58 -4.79
N GLU A 705 26.57 -2.40 -5.85
CA GLU A 705 25.44 -3.06 -6.51
C GLU A 705 26.01 -4.00 -7.60
N PHE A 706 25.29 -5.08 -7.89
CA PHE A 706 25.76 -6.29 -8.58
C PHE A 706 26.60 -6.11 -9.87
N VAL A 707 27.47 -7.10 -10.08
CA VAL A 707 28.63 -7.15 -11.00
C VAL A 707 28.26 -7.40 -12.48
N PHE A 708 26.97 -7.43 -12.82
CA PHE A 708 26.44 -7.11 -14.15
C PHE A 708 25.50 -5.92 -14.02
N SER A 709 25.76 -4.82 -14.74
CA SER A 709 24.82 -3.69 -14.73
C SER A 709 23.42 -4.17 -15.15
N GLN A 710 22.34 -3.62 -14.59
CA GLN A 710 20.94 -3.90 -14.99
C GLN A 710 20.72 -3.86 -16.53
N LEU A 711 21.60 -3.16 -17.24
CA LEU A 711 21.64 -3.12 -18.70
C LEU A 711 22.03 -4.48 -19.30
N ILE A 712 23.12 -5.10 -18.84
CA ILE A 712 23.63 -6.33 -19.46
C ILE A 712 22.71 -7.51 -19.12
N ASP A 713 22.19 -7.58 -17.89
CA ASP A 713 21.20 -8.59 -17.51
C ASP A 713 19.92 -8.47 -18.34
N SER A 714 19.45 -7.24 -18.58
CA SER A 714 18.29 -7.01 -19.45
C SER A 714 18.58 -7.47 -20.88
N LEU A 715 19.78 -7.22 -21.41
CA LEU A 715 20.16 -7.63 -22.75
C LEU A 715 20.32 -9.16 -22.86
N ILE A 716 21.01 -9.82 -21.93
CA ILE A 716 21.17 -11.28 -21.91
C ILE A 716 19.80 -11.99 -21.89
N ASN A 717 18.86 -11.44 -21.12
CA ASN A 717 17.54 -12.05 -20.96
C ASN A 717 16.57 -11.72 -22.10
N LYS A 718 16.58 -10.48 -22.63
CA LYS A 718 15.54 -9.99 -23.54
C LYS A 718 15.98 -9.81 -25.00
N ALA A 719 17.29 -9.79 -25.30
CA ALA A 719 17.74 -9.62 -26.68
C ALA A 719 17.44 -10.88 -27.50
N THR A 720 16.82 -10.66 -28.66
CA THR A 720 16.44 -11.70 -29.63
C THR A 720 17.58 -12.08 -30.57
N CYS A 721 18.68 -11.35 -30.56
CA CYS A 721 19.86 -11.57 -31.41
C CYS A 721 20.98 -12.33 -30.67
N GLU A 722 22.02 -12.72 -31.41
CA GLU A 722 23.27 -13.19 -30.80
C GLU A 722 23.96 -12.05 -30.05
N LEU A 723 24.58 -12.36 -28.91
CA LEU A 723 25.22 -11.39 -28.04
C LEU A 723 26.70 -11.74 -27.88
N ILE A 724 27.56 -10.78 -28.18
CA ILE A 724 28.98 -10.80 -27.87
C ILE A 724 29.26 -9.64 -26.92
N LEU A 725 29.57 -9.99 -25.68
CA LEU A 725 29.96 -9.02 -24.67
C LEU A 725 31.48 -9.06 -24.54
N ILE A 726 32.12 -7.90 -24.50
CA ILE A 726 33.59 -7.79 -24.46
C ILE A 726 34.00 -6.98 -23.23
N ARG A 727 34.79 -7.58 -22.36
CA ARG A 727 35.53 -6.87 -21.32
C ARG A 727 36.98 -6.73 -21.77
N LEU A 728 37.38 -5.52 -22.09
CA LEU A 728 38.76 -5.22 -22.45
C LEU A 728 39.66 -5.36 -21.20
N GLY A 729 40.89 -5.86 -21.40
CA GLY A 729 41.86 -5.99 -20.32
C GLY A 729 42.19 -4.65 -19.67
N LYS A 730 42.57 -4.68 -18.38
CA LYS A 730 42.81 -3.46 -17.58
C LYS A 730 43.94 -2.59 -18.15
N ASN A 731 44.91 -3.21 -18.81
CA ASN A 731 46.02 -2.54 -19.48
C ASN A 731 45.87 -2.64 -21.01
N LYS A 732 46.27 -1.60 -21.75
CA LYS A 732 46.34 -1.59 -23.23
C LYS A 732 47.42 -2.55 -23.80
N GLN A 733 47.88 -3.52 -23.02
CA GLN A 733 48.87 -4.56 -23.37
C GLN A 733 48.23 -5.89 -23.79
N PHE A 734 46.90 -5.97 -23.76
CA PHE A 734 46.15 -7.17 -24.14
C PHE A 734 45.37 -6.93 -25.45
N TYR A 735 44.90 -8.01 -26.06
CA TYR A 735 44.01 -7.99 -27.22
C TYR A 735 42.85 -6.99 -27.04
N PRO A 736 42.47 -6.14 -28.00
CA PRO A 736 43.00 -5.97 -29.36
C PRO A 736 43.94 -4.75 -29.50
N TYR A 737 44.55 -4.29 -28.39
CA TYR A 737 45.37 -3.08 -28.35
C TYR A 737 46.80 -3.32 -28.84
N ASN A 738 47.62 -3.93 -27.98
CA ASN A 738 48.98 -4.35 -28.26
C ASN A 738 49.04 -5.85 -28.04
N ILE A 739 49.29 -6.61 -29.09
CA ILE A 739 49.36 -8.06 -29.05
C ILE A 739 50.75 -8.48 -28.57
N ASN A 740 50.82 -9.25 -27.49
CA ASN A 740 52.05 -9.84 -26.99
C ASN A 740 52.39 -11.08 -27.84
N PRO A 741 53.55 -11.12 -28.50
CA PRO A 741 53.97 -12.28 -29.30
C PRO A 741 54.18 -13.56 -28.47
N LEU A 742 54.25 -13.45 -27.12
CA LEU A 742 54.34 -14.59 -26.19
C LEU A 742 52.99 -14.92 -25.53
N GLY A 743 51.91 -14.25 -25.91
CA GLY A 743 50.57 -14.44 -25.37
C GLY A 743 49.87 -15.71 -25.88
N SER A 744 48.84 -16.15 -25.16
CA SER A 744 48.02 -17.30 -25.59
C SER A 744 46.52 -16.99 -25.59
N LEU A 745 45.74 -17.84 -26.26
CA LEU A 745 44.28 -17.78 -26.25
C LEU A 745 43.73 -18.93 -25.40
N LEU A 746 42.87 -18.64 -24.43
CA LEU A 746 42.23 -19.69 -23.62
C LEU A 746 40.73 -19.79 -23.93
N ILE A 747 40.29 -21.01 -24.24
CA ILE A 747 38.89 -21.30 -24.53
C ILE A 747 38.42 -22.47 -23.65
N PRO A 748 37.77 -22.18 -22.52
CA PRO A 748 37.13 -23.20 -21.69
C PRO A 748 35.89 -23.77 -22.40
N THR A 749 35.91 -25.06 -22.72
CA THR A 749 34.83 -25.80 -23.40
C THR A 749 33.82 -26.43 -22.44
N ALA A 750 33.88 -26.10 -21.14
CA ALA A 750 32.94 -26.59 -20.15
C ALA A 750 31.61 -25.80 -20.18
N GLY A 751 30.71 -26.12 -21.12
CA GLY A 751 29.29 -25.74 -20.97
C GLY A 751 28.55 -25.28 -22.23
N GLY A 752 27.89 -26.24 -22.90
CA GLY A 752 26.73 -25.97 -23.76
C GLY A 752 27.00 -25.56 -25.21
N PRO A 753 25.96 -25.54 -26.06
CA PRO A 753 26.06 -25.29 -27.52
C PRO A 753 26.63 -23.89 -27.85
N ASN A 754 26.57 -22.95 -26.91
CA ASN A 754 26.97 -21.57 -27.13
C ASN A 754 28.46 -21.39 -27.42
N ILE A 755 29.34 -22.19 -26.80
CA ILE A 755 30.77 -22.14 -27.09
C ILE A 755 31.10 -22.85 -28.42
N GLU A 756 30.38 -23.92 -28.77
CA GLU A 756 30.61 -24.66 -30.03
C GLU A 756 30.29 -23.81 -31.27
N GLU A 757 29.21 -23.03 -31.23
CA GLU A 757 28.93 -22.01 -32.27
C GLU A 757 29.87 -20.82 -32.15
N GLY A 758 30.19 -20.37 -30.93
CA GLY A 758 31.15 -19.28 -30.70
C GLY A 758 32.55 -19.57 -31.26
N LEU A 759 32.94 -20.84 -31.37
CA LEU A 759 34.18 -21.25 -32.03
C LEU A 759 34.19 -20.96 -33.54
N LYS A 760 33.03 -20.81 -34.21
CA LYS A 760 32.96 -20.41 -35.62
C LYS A 760 33.43 -18.97 -35.84
N LEU A 761 33.37 -18.13 -34.81
CA LEU A 761 33.84 -16.73 -34.83
C LEU A 761 35.35 -16.59 -34.62
N LEU A 762 36.03 -17.68 -34.26
CA LEU A 762 37.45 -17.67 -33.94
C LEU A 762 38.34 -17.12 -35.06
N PRO A 763 38.12 -17.43 -36.37
CA PRO A 763 38.87 -16.81 -37.46
C PRO A 763 38.74 -15.27 -37.48
N ALA A 764 37.57 -14.72 -37.14
CA ALA A 764 37.38 -13.28 -37.06
C ALA A 764 38.17 -12.68 -35.88
N PHE A 765 38.14 -13.32 -34.70
CA PHE A 765 38.95 -12.82 -33.58
C PHE A 765 40.46 -12.84 -33.88
N LEU A 766 40.93 -13.86 -34.60
CA LEU A 766 42.34 -14.02 -34.98
C LEU A 766 42.79 -13.03 -36.07
N GLU A 767 41.91 -12.58 -36.96
CA GLU A 767 42.25 -11.59 -38.01
C GLU A 767 42.81 -10.28 -37.40
N VAL A 768 42.37 -9.93 -36.19
CA VAL A 768 42.85 -8.74 -35.46
C VAL A 768 44.34 -8.85 -35.07
N TYR A 769 44.90 -10.06 -34.96
CA TYR A 769 46.30 -10.26 -34.60
C TYR A 769 47.27 -9.75 -35.68
N ASN A 770 46.88 -9.74 -36.96
CA ASN A 770 47.65 -9.19 -38.09
C ASN A 770 49.16 -9.52 -38.07
N GLN A 771 49.51 -10.76 -37.72
CA GLN A 771 50.87 -11.29 -37.56
C GLN A 771 51.05 -12.58 -38.37
N GLU A 772 52.28 -12.88 -38.82
CA GLU A 772 52.62 -14.09 -39.59
C GLU A 772 52.48 -15.39 -38.77
N LYS A 773 52.65 -15.31 -37.45
CA LYS A 773 52.48 -16.44 -36.52
C LYS A 773 51.40 -16.10 -35.49
N LEU A 774 50.35 -16.92 -35.44
CA LEU A 774 49.24 -16.78 -34.51
C LEU A 774 49.62 -17.31 -33.11
N PRO A 775 48.99 -16.78 -32.03
CA PRO A 775 49.22 -17.29 -30.69
C PRO A 775 48.72 -18.74 -30.54
N PRO A 776 49.33 -19.53 -29.64
CA PRO A 776 48.84 -20.87 -29.32
C PRO A 776 47.45 -20.80 -28.69
N ILE A 777 46.58 -21.72 -29.09
CA ILE A 777 45.20 -21.81 -28.63
C ILE A 777 45.05 -22.98 -27.67
N TRP A 778 44.66 -22.69 -26.43
CA TRP A 778 44.41 -23.66 -25.37
C TRP A 778 42.92 -23.90 -25.23
N LEU A 779 42.48 -25.10 -25.60
CA LEU A 779 41.14 -25.60 -25.30
C LEU A 779 41.17 -26.34 -23.98
N THR A 780 40.36 -25.92 -23.00
CA THR A 780 40.34 -26.61 -21.69
C THR A 780 38.96 -27.10 -21.29
N LYS A 781 38.90 -28.25 -20.62
CA LYS A 781 37.69 -28.75 -19.95
C LYS A 781 38.01 -29.06 -18.49
N VAL A 782 37.24 -28.44 -17.59
CA VAL A 782 37.39 -28.63 -16.15
C VAL A 782 36.48 -29.76 -15.69
N TYR A 783 37.05 -30.75 -15.00
CA TYR A 783 36.34 -31.86 -14.40
C TYR A 783 36.32 -31.72 -12.86
N PRO A 784 35.23 -32.13 -12.19
CA PRO A 784 35.22 -32.23 -10.74
C PRO A 784 36.21 -33.32 -10.30
N PRO A 785 36.79 -33.24 -9.09
CA PRO A 785 37.78 -34.19 -8.60
C PRO A 785 37.29 -35.65 -8.53
N GLU A 786 35.98 -35.84 -8.48
CA GLU A 786 35.30 -37.13 -8.34
C GLU A 786 34.99 -37.81 -9.69
N ALA A 787 35.29 -37.16 -10.82
CA ALA A 787 35.01 -37.71 -12.15
C ALA A 787 35.89 -38.93 -12.44
N LYS A 788 35.26 -40.10 -12.60
CA LYS A 788 35.95 -41.37 -12.92
C LYS A 788 36.19 -41.59 -14.43
N ASP A 789 35.39 -40.96 -15.29
CA ASP A 789 35.52 -41.03 -16.75
C ASP A 789 35.85 -39.67 -17.37
N PHE A 790 37.10 -39.50 -17.79
CA PHE A 790 37.53 -38.35 -18.59
C PHE A 790 37.13 -38.60 -20.05
N ASN A 791 35.93 -38.20 -20.46
CA ASN A 791 35.53 -38.25 -21.86
C ASN A 791 36.31 -37.21 -22.69
N SER A 792 37.55 -37.55 -23.05
CA SER A 792 38.49 -36.74 -23.81
C SER A 792 38.16 -36.68 -25.31
N ASN A 793 37.28 -37.57 -25.81
CA ASN A 793 36.93 -37.66 -27.23
C ASN A 793 36.29 -36.39 -27.80
N GLN A 794 35.40 -35.72 -27.05
CA GLN A 794 34.78 -34.47 -27.52
C GLN A 794 35.81 -33.33 -27.61
N LEU A 795 36.66 -33.18 -26.59
CA LEU A 795 37.71 -32.15 -26.57
C LEU A 795 38.71 -32.37 -27.72
N TYR A 796 39.16 -33.62 -27.90
CA TYR A 796 40.08 -34.00 -28.97
C TYR A 796 39.48 -33.78 -30.37
N THR A 797 38.20 -34.14 -30.55
CA THR A 797 37.48 -33.92 -31.82
C THR A 797 37.38 -32.43 -32.15
N THR A 798 37.07 -31.58 -31.17
CA THR A 798 37.01 -30.12 -31.34
C THR A 798 38.40 -29.54 -31.62
N THR A 799 39.44 -30.00 -30.93
CA THR A 799 40.84 -29.62 -31.20
C THR A 799 41.23 -29.94 -32.64
N LYS A 800 40.96 -31.15 -33.12
CA LYS A 800 41.28 -31.56 -34.50
C LYS A 800 40.49 -30.76 -35.54
N LYS A 801 39.21 -30.47 -35.29
CA LYS A 801 38.39 -29.60 -36.14
C LYS A 801 38.96 -28.18 -36.23
N LEU A 802 39.39 -27.61 -35.10
CA LEU A 802 40.00 -26.27 -35.08
C LEU A 802 41.38 -26.24 -35.72
N GLN A 803 42.23 -27.26 -35.53
CA GLN A 803 43.52 -27.36 -36.22
C GLN A 803 43.35 -27.45 -37.75
N ASN A 804 42.28 -28.08 -38.23
CA ASN A 804 41.99 -28.12 -39.67
C ASN A 804 41.44 -26.79 -40.21
N LEU A 805 40.73 -26.03 -39.37
CA LEU A 805 40.17 -24.72 -39.72
C LEU A 805 41.18 -23.57 -39.59
N LEU A 806 42.18 -23.74 -38.72
CA LEU A 806 43.15 -22.71 -38.36
C LEU A 806 44.56 -23.23 -38.61
N ASN A 807 45.37 -22.48 -39.36
CA ASN A 807 46.80 -22.78 -39.54
C ASN A 807 47.63 -22.43 -38.29
N THR A 808 47.18 -22.82 -37.09
CA THR A 808 47.85 -22.56 -35.81
C THR A 808 47.82 -23.78 -34.90
N GLU A 809 48.73 -23.80 -33.94
CA GLU A 809 48.83 -24.86 -32.94
C GLU A 809 47.68 -24.72 -31.92
N VAL A 810 46.78 -25.72 -31.90
CA VAL A 810 45.69 -25.84 -30.92
C VAL A 810 46.02 -26.99 -29.98
N GLN A 811 46.12 -26.72 -28.69
CA GLN A 811 46.40 -27.72 -27.65
C GLN A 811 45.18 -27.92 -26.75
N SER A 812 45.00 -29.14 -26.25
CA SER A 812 43.90 -29.49 -25.34
C SER A 812 44.41 -29.79 -23.94
N LEU A 813 43.76 -29.20 -22.93
CA LEU A 813 44.11 -29.36 -21.51
C LEU A 813 42.90 -29.82 -20.69
N THR A 814 43.03 -30.96 -20.03
CA THR A 814 42.05 -31.43 -19.05
C THR A 814 42.52 -31.06 -17.65
N VAL A 815 41.69 -30.34 -16.88
CA VAL A 815 42.05 -29.91 -15.51
C VAL A 815 41.02 -30.41 -14.51
N CYS A 816 41.49 -30.97 -13.40
CA CYS A 816 40.63 -31.36 -12.29
C CYS A 816 40.59 -30.25 -11.25
N SER A 817 39.41 -29.75 -10.90
CA SER A 817 39.25 -28.71 -9.88
C SER A 817 37.87 -28.75 -9.25
N THR A 818 37.79 -28.41 -7.96
CA THR A 818 36.52 -28.22 -7.23
C THR A 818 35.73 -26.99 -7.72
N SER A 819 36.36 -26.08 -8.47
CA SER A 819 35.75 -24.87 -9.01
C SER A 819 36.24 -24.59 -10.43
N VAL A 820 35.30 -24.49 -11.37
CA VAL A 820 35.55 -24.11 -12.78
C VAL A 820 36.15 -22.72 -12.86
N VAL A 821 35.64 -21.78 -12.04
CA VAL A 821 36.11 -20.40 -12.00
C VAL A 821 37.58 -20.33 -11.60
N SER A 822 37.95 -21.00 -10.51
CA SER A 822 39.33 -20.97 -10.00
C SER A 822 40.30 -21.62 -10.98
N ALA A 823 39.88 -22.71 -11.64
CA ALA A 823 40.70 -23.41 -12.62
C ALA A 823 40.97 -22.56 -13.87
N VAL A 824 39.93 -21.91 -14.42
CA VAL A 824 40.08 -21.04 -15.59
C VAL A 824 40.96 -19.83 -15.28
N ILE A 825 40.82 -19.23 -14.10
CA ILE A 825 41.66 -18.11 -13.68
C ILE A 825 43.13 -18.52 -13.59
N GLN A 826 43.41 -19.62 -12.87
CA GLN A 826 44.77 -20.12 -12.70
C GLN A 826 45.41 -20.50 -14.05
N LEU A 827 44.64 -21.11 -14.96
CA LEU A 827 45.12 -21.45 -16.31
C LEU A 827 45.42 -20.21 -17.14
N ALA A 828 44.54 -19.21 -17.12
CA ALA A 828 44.74 -17.96 -17.86
C ALA A 828 46.01 -17.23 -17.39
N GLU A 829 46.29 -17.23 -16.08
CA GLU A 829 47.51 -16.64 -15.51
C GLU A 829 48.75 -17.46 -15.87
N THR A 830 48.69 -18.79 -15.70
CA THR A 830 49.82 -19.70 -15.96
C THR A 830 50.23 -19.70 -17.43
N GLN A 831 49.25 -19.70 -18.33
CA GLN A 831 49.48 -19.69 -19.78
C GLN A 831 49.66 -18.28 -20.36
N LYS A 832 49.69 -17.24 -19.52
CA LYS A 832 49.79 -15.84 -19.93
C LYS A 832 48.78 -15.49 -21.03
N SER A 833 47.53 -15.91 -20.83
CA SER A 833 46.48 -15.76 -21.84
C SER A 833 46.08 -14.31 -22.02
N GLU A 834 46.10 -13.80 -23.24
CA GLU A 834 45.73 -12.41 -23.53
C GLU A 834 44.23 -12.22 -23.78
N LEU A 835 43.60 -13.30 -24.23
CA LEU A 835 42.19 -13.35 -24.54
C LEU A 835 41.59 -14.67 -24.01
N VAL A 836 40.46 -14.54 -23.31
CA VAL A 836 39.67 -15.67 -22.82
C VAL A 836 38.29 -15.61 -23.45
N ILE A 837 37.83 -16.70 -24.07
CA ILE A 837 36.50 -16.78 -24.71
C ILE A 837 35.61 -17.73 -23.92
N LEU A 838 34.47 -17.22 -23.46
CA LEU A 838 33.51 -17.93 -22.60
C LEU A 838 32.14 -18.00 -23.28
N GLY A 839 31.43 -19.12 -23.07
CA GLY A 839 30.02 -19.24 -23.41
C GLY A 839 29.14 -18.87 -22.21
N ALA A 840 28.04 -18.15 -22.44
CA ALA A 840 27.04 -17.86 -21.41
C ALA A 840 25.68 -18.47 -21.77
N SER A 841 25.04 -19.18 -20.84
CA SER A 841 23.67 -19.73 -20.97
C SER A 841 22.62 -18.77 -20.38
N ARG A 842 21.33 -18.97 -20.73
CA ARG A 842 20.18 -18.22 -20.15
C ARG A 842 19.69 -18.79 -18.81
N ASP A 843 20.52 -19.58 -18.14
CA ASP A 843 20.06 -20.44 -17.04
C ASP A 843 19.40 -19.67 -15.89
N SER A 844 18.39 -20.31 -15.28
CA SER A 844 17.49 -19.72 -14.28
C SER A 844 18.21 -19.14 -13.06
N LEU A 845 17.57 -18.18 -12.39
CA LEU A 845 18.01 -17.52 -11.14
C LEU A 845 18.61 -18.48 -10.08
N LEU A 846 18.24 -19.77 -10.10
CA LEU A 846 18.73 -20.79 -9.20
C LEU A 846 20.14 -21.31 -9.52
N LYS A 847 20.53 -21.42 -10.80
CA LYS A 847 21.93 -21.72 -11.17
C LYS A 847 22.86 -20.56 -10.85
N GLN A 848 22.38 -19.32 -10.99
CA GLN A 848 23.08 -18.12 -10.55
C GLN A 848 23.23 -18.05 -9.01
N ALA A 849 22.24 -18.54 -8.25
CA ALA A 849 22.27 -18.54 -6.79
C ALA A 849 23.24 -19.56 -6.18
N TRP A 850 23.48 -20.70 -6.83
CA TRP A 850 24.31 -21.79 -6.30
C TRP A 850 25.78 -21.71 -6.73
N TYR A 851 26.05 -21.37 -7.99
CA TYR A 851 27.40 -21.40 -8.55
C TYR A 851 27.95 -20.01 -8.89
N GLY A 852 27.14 -18.96 -8.72
CA GLY A 852 27.38 -17.66 -9.32
C GLY A 852 27.26 -17.70 -10.85
N ASN A 853 27.19 -16.55 -11.48
CA ASN A 853 27.36 -16.45 -12.93
C ASN A 853 28.84 -16.73 -13.26
N ILE A 854 29.17 -17.93 -13.74
CA ILE A 854 30.56 -18.37 -13.95
C ILE A 854 31.35 -17.40 -14.84
N PRO A 855 30.82 -16.93 -16.00
CA PRO A 855 31.46 -15.86 -16.77
C PRO A 855 31.71 -14.57 -15.98
N GLU A 856 30.79 -14.16 -15.11
CA GLU A 856 30.93 -12.99 -14.24
C GLU A 856 32.03 -13.16 -13.18
N ALA A 857 32.07 -14.33 -12.54
CA ALA A 857 33.07 -14.64 -11.53
C ALA A 857 34.48 -14.71 -12.13
N ILE A 858 34.64 -15.22 -13.37
CA ILE A 858 35.91 -15.24 -14.10
C ILE A 858 36.31 -13.81 -14.53
N THR A 859 35.37 -13.07 -15.14
CA THR A 859 35.65 -11.71 -15.64
C THR A 859 35.96 -10.70 -14.54
N SER A 860 35.41 -10.85 -13.34
CA SER A 860 35.71 -9.94 -12.22
C SER A 860 37.14 -10.06 -11.68
N LYS A 861 37.78 -11.23 -11.88
CA LYS A 861 39.09 -11.56 -11.29
C LYS A 861 40.25 -11.57 -12.28
N LEU A 862 39.99 -11.75 -13.57
CA LEU A 862 41.03 -11.67 -14.60
C LEU A 862 41.39 -10.21 -14.92
N ASP A 863 42.62 -9.99 -15.40
CA ASP A 863 43.07 -8.69 -15.91
C ASP A 863 43.11 -8.61 -17.45
N THR A 864 42.93 -9.75 -18.11
CA THR A 864 43.06 -9.96 -19.56
C THR A 864 41.75 -9.67 -20.29
N THR A 865 41.76 -9.63 -21.62
CA THR A 865 40.51 -9.41 -22.36
C THR A 865 39.63 -10.65 -22.31
N VAL A 866 38.34 -10.48 -22.05
CA VAL A 866 37.39 -11.59 -21.98
C VAL A 866 36.22 -11.33 -22.92
N ILE A 867 35.90 -12.33 -23.75
CA ILE A 867 34.76 -12.31 -24.66
C ILE A 867 33.74 -13.34 -24.16
N ILE A 868 32.51 -12.90 -23.96
CA ILE A 868 31.38 -13.76 -23.62
C ILE A 868 30.44 -13.84 -24.82
N ILE A 869 30.09 -15.07 -25.22
CA ILE A 869 29.22 -15.36 -26.36
C ILE A 869 27.92 -16.00 -25.87
N ARG A 870 26.78 -15.51 -26.35
CA ARG A 870 25.45 -16.06 -26.08
C ARG A 870 24.63 -16.12 -27.37
N LEU A 871 24.13 -17.30 -27.70
CA LEU A 871 23.30 -17.54 -28.88
C LEU A 871 21.83 -17.11 -28.70
N PRO A 872 21.14 -16.70 -29.78
CA PRO A 872 19.69 -16.57 -29.76
C PRO A 872 19.05 -17.95 -29.50
N SER A 873 17.96 -17.97 -28.75
CA SER A 873 17.18 -19.20 -28.46
C SER A 873 16.29 -19.57 -29.63
#